data_AF-A0A3D4GS59-F1
#
_entry.id   AF-A0A3D4GS59-F1
#
_cell.length_a   1.000
_cell.length_b   1.000
_cell.length_c   1.000
_cell.angle_alpha   90.00
_cell.angle_beta   90.00
_cell.angle_gamma   90.00
#
_symmetry.space_group_name_H-M   'P 1'
#
loop_
_entity.id
_entity.type
_entity.pdbx_description
1 polymer ?
#
loop_
_entity_poly.entity_id
_entity_poly.type
_entity_poly.pdbx_seq_one_letter_code
_entity_poly.pdbx_strand_id
1 'polypeptide(L)'
;HSGVAFVRRPIKPQALSEKSEGVELLKAERFHKLGHLGEGSKIAIIDVEFGRMKEALLEGEIPLDSESKDFTGTGFGISGPHGTACAEIVHDVAPAAELHLLKISDVVDLENAAQYILWNKIPIVSASIGWSNTLGDGSGEPCRIANDAATNGVLWINAAGNEANSTLFDDFSDPDQDNLHNLEDGTEILKLKGVEVGSSIDVTLVWEGWPQTYDDYDLRLLKVSAYGDPELIDVSQTFQNPGPPYERIVWNVTEAGQYGVAVWKAPSAADLNLRITSDGYVLGDGRPVGRSLASPADAHQVVAVGAVNYRKWLTGPVEDFSSRGPTVENRIKPDLVAPDAVRTLSYDSEFYGTSAACPHVAGVAAVLMSSDPYYDRPDKIRDALFSAAVDMGIPGKDNEFGWGRIDLSILLDRKAPEMHISALEVAFGRITVGEEQSAIIEIENTGNKELRISKVAVSDPVFRLVPSVLNIAPGSSKRIDVYFKPTSDGKRTSLATIYSNDSRYPELVVALSGTGIAIKPVRPQILVSPGKLVFGDIVIGNSGKKVLNVLNVGDGQLEVTSLSANSTSLTVSEQVFSVVPEGSHPLVVTATPSTKGTFFTELTLESNDPYSPKVTITAAGRVVASQGSDFGVRADLDPNSGNQEELETQVGKGDTVAVQVYGSKMANALGFVISLEFDHVQFDFEGFDLSRDLVDGVLFSAMTGQSSVEITGVPLGHKIQSADPYLGKIRLSQSESFSGGNIQISKVQIRRDGNFEISKEPVVLKVLPNQGSIDDGKVEFSLTPAEGSGEWTMDLNGIKRDQGIRELNGVAAGDTFTIELINNQRVSPALGGSFTLSYDPAKVEPVTSSISGIASQLGAVLIKDGTVSFTLAGLSAVTIEQGHVGQISFKTLDGFDGETEIILTNAEIGNATTFENVASTPNNSVVIRSGRTSAEIPSPDFDEDGSVNFRDFVMFAQQFGSKEGDGMYKATFDLDSNGEVGFRDFILFAQFYGKDPSTFVPPPS
;
A
#
# COMPACT_ATOMS: atom_id res chain seq x y z
N HIS A 1 6.21 19.86 63.45
CA HIS A 1 7.36 20.78 63.29
C HIS A 1 7.29 21.44 61.92
N SER A 2 7.33 22.76 61.84
CA SER A 2 7.24 23.54 60.60
C SER A 2 8.62 23.72 59.93
N GLY A 3 9.25 22.60 59.55
CA GLY A 3 10.63 22.60 59.02
C GLY A 3 11.05 21.31 58.31
N VAL A 4 10.10 20.49 57.88
CA VAL A 4 10.35 19.25 57.13
C VAL A 4 9.54 19.32 55.84
N ALA A 5 10.22 19.62 54.73
CA ALA A 5 9.59 19.71 53.40
C ALA A 5 9.44 18.35 52.71
N PHE A 6 10.22 17.35 53.13
CA PHE A 6 10.17 16.00 52.56
C PHE A 6 10.61 14.97 53.61
N VAL A 7 9.95 13.81 53.65
CA VAL A 7 10.38 12.63 54.42
C VAL A 7 10.56 11.47 53.44
N ARG A 8 11.81 11.09 53.22
CA ARG A 8 12.23 9.96 52.39
C ARG A 8 12.62 8.80 53.31
N ARG A 9 12.23 7.56 52.98
CA ARG A 9 12.76 6.36 53.64
C ARG A 9 14.29 6.32 53.52
N PRO A 10 15.04 5.77 54.49
CA PRO A 10 16.50 5.64 54.38
C PRO A 10 16.92 5.04 53.03
N ILE A 11 18.03 5.50 52.48
CA ILE A 11 18.61 4.88 51.29
C ILE A 11 19.12 3.50 51.72
N LYS A 12 18.36 2.45 51.44
CA LYS A 12 18.89 1.09 51.47
C LYS A 12 19.96 0.96 50.37
N PRO A 13 21.02 0.17 50.56
CA PRO A 13 21.66 -0.45 49.41
C PRO A 13 20.62 -1.34 48.73
N GLN A 14 20.48 -1.18 47.41
CA GLN A 14 19.76 -2.13 46.57
C GLN A 14 20.58 -3.42 46.48
N ALA A 15 19.92 -4.57 46.33
CA ALA A 15 20.60 -5.73 45.75
C ALA A 15 21.07 -5.40 44.32
N LEU A 16 22.05 -6.14 43.81
CA LEU A 16 22.19 -6.29 42.36
C LEU A 16 21.19 -7.39 41.97
N SER A 17 20.50 -7.24 40.84
CA SER A 17 19.45 -8.19 40.44
C SER A 17 19.98 -9.62 40.32
N GLU A 18 19.29 -10.56 40.94
CA GLU A 18 19.67 -11.98 41.01
C GLU A 18 19.36 -12.70 39.69
N LYS A 19 20.14 -12.37 38.64
CA LYS A 19 19.95 -12.90 37.30
C LYS A 19 20.00 -14.43 37.24
N SER A 20 18.87 -15.02 36.91
CA SER A 20 18.67 -16.45 36.63
C SER A 20 19.67 -16.99 35.59
N GLU A 21 20.15 -18.21 35.82
CA GLU A 21 21.23 -18.80 35.03
C GLU A 21 20.87 -19.05 33.56
N GLY A 22 19.56 -19.10 33.24
CA GLY A 22 19.08 -19.35 31.89
C GLY A 22 19.50 -18.28 30.87
N VAL A 23 19.67 -17.01 31.27
CA VAL A 23 20.04 -15.91 30.36
C VAL A 23 21.33 -16.22 29.58
N GLU A 24 22.37 -16.70 30.26
CA GLU A 24 23.62 -17.12 29.60
C GLU A 24 23.46 -18.49 28.91
N LEU A 25 22.71 -19.43 29.48
CA LEU A 25 22.56 -20.78 28.92
C LEU A 25 21.81 -20.80 27.58
N LEU A 26 20.81 -19.93 27.43
CA LEU A 26 20.01 -19.72 26.20
C LEU A 26 20.75 -18.86 25.16
N LYS A 27 21.85 -18.21 25.54
CA LYS A 27 22.60 -17.20 24.76
C LYS A 27 21.83 -15.90 24.45
N ALA A 28 20.87 -15.54 25.32
CA ALA A 28 20.11 -14.28 25.23
C ALA A 28 21.04 -13.06 25.41
N GLU A 29 22.12 -13.20 26.17
CA GLU A 29 23.07 -12.12 26.41
C GLU A 29 23.86 -11.72 25.15
N ARG A 30 23.80 -12.50 24.06
CA ARG A 30 24.28 -12.10 22.73
C ARG A 30 23.33 -11.11 22.03
N PHE A 31 22.02 -11.23 22.24
CA PHE A 31 21.02 -10.29 21.72
C PHE A 31 20.99 -9.00 22.55
N HIS A 32 21.09 -9.10 23.89
CA HIS A 32 21.21 -7.94 24.77
C HIS A 32 22.38 -7.02 24.39
N LYS A 33 23.52 -7.60 23.96
CA LYS A 33 24.70 -6.86 23.48
C LYS A 33 24.50 -6.14 22.14
N LEU A 34 23.46 -6.49 21.38
CA LEU A 34 23.06 -5.81 20.14
C LEU A 34 22.02 -4.71 20.39
N GLY A 35 21.47 -4.62 21.61
CA GLY A 35 20.44 -3.66 22.01
C GLY A 35 19.05 -4.28 22.19
N HIS A 36 18.84 -5.51 21.71
CA HIS A 36 17.57 -6.22 21.76
C HIS A 36 17.32 -6.83 23.15
N LEU A 37 16.36 -6.27 23.86
CA LEU A 37 16.01 -6.54 25.25
C LEU A 37 14.52 -6.94 25.41
N GLY A 38 13.79 -7.10 24.31
CA GLY A 38 12.33 -7.30 24.31
C GLY A 38 11.52 -6.02 24.16
N GLU A 39 12.16 -4.89 23.83
CA GLU A 39 11.51 -3.59 23.68
C GLU A 39 10.36 -3.62 22.65
N GLY A 40 9.21 -3.06 23.04
CA GLY A 40 8.00 -3.03 22.22
C GLY A 40 7.21 -4.35 22.17
N SER A 41 7.68 -5.41 22.84
CA SER A 41 6.89 -6.64 23.03
C SER A 41 6.07 -6.60 24.32
N LYS A 42 4.94 -7.30 24.33
CA LYS A 42 4.09 -7.53 25.52
C LYS A 42 4.08 -9.03 25.83
N ILE A 43 4.09 -9.38 27.12
CA ILE A 43 4.05 -10.77 27.58
C ILE A 43 3.02 -10.89 28.69
N ALA A 44 2.06 -11.80 28.55
CA ALA A 44 1.17 -12.20 29.63
C ALA A 44 1.76 -13.39 30.40
N ILE A 45 1.85 -13.28 31.71
CA ILE A 45 2.27 -14.38 32.61
C ILE A 45 1.01 -14.84 33.35
N ILE A 46 0.54 -16.05 33.04
CA ILE A 46 -0.66 -16.64 33.66
C ILE A 46 -0.21 -17.61 34.75
N ASP A 47 -0.66 -17.36 35.97
CA ASP A 47 -0.30 -18.14 37.15
C ASP A 47 -1.45 -18.15 38.19
N VAL A 48 -1.31 -18.96 39.23
CA VAL A 48 -2.28 -19.05 40.34
C VAL A 48 -1.89 -18.16 41.53
N GLU A 49 -0.65 -17.69 41.61
CA GLU A 49 -0.17 -16.88 42.73
C GLU A 49 0.97 -15.90 42.41
N PHE A 50 0.94 -14.72 43.05
CA PHE A 50 1.93 -13.64 42.87
C PHE A 50 2.38 -13.03 44.21
N GLY A 51 2.66 -13.90 45.18
CA GLY A 51 3.29 -13.57 46.45
C GLY A 51 4.68 -12.98 46.29
N ARG A 52 5.17 -12.26 47.29
CA ARG A 52 6.45 -11.51 47.25
C ARG A 52 6.62 -10.47 46.13
N MET A 53 5.67 -10.31 45.20
CA MET A 53 5.64 -9.28 44.15
C MET A 53 6.06 -7.86 44.61
N LYS A 54 5.73 -7.46 45.84
CA LYS A 54 6.13 -6.15 46.41
C LYS A 54 7.63 -6.04 46.75
N GLU A 55 8.33 -7.16 46.90
CA GLU A 55 9.78 -7.26 47.11
C GLU A 55 10.49 -7.21 45.76
N ALA A 56 10.05 -8.04 44.80
CA ALA A 56 10.54 -8.03 43.41
C ALA A 56 10.46 -6.63 42.77
N LEU A 57 9.30 -5.95 42.87
CA LEU A 57 9.11 -4.56 42.42
C LEU A 57 10.01 -3.54 43.15
N LEU A 58 10.46 -3.81 44.38
CA LEU A 58 11.23 -2.84 45.17
C LEU A 58 12.75 -2.97 44.99
N GLU A 59 13.26 -4.17 44.76
CA GLU A 59 14.68 -4.38 44.45
C GLU A 59 14.94 -4.26 42.92
N GLY A 60 13.95 -4.58 42.07
CA GLY A 60 13.97 -4.31 40.63
C GLY A 60 13.95 -5.55 39.72
N GLU A 61 13.50 -6.69 40.24
CA GLU A 61 13.45 -7.97 39.50
C GLU A 61 12.22 -8.09 38.58
N ILE A 62 11.25 -7.18 38.72
CA ILE A 62 10.07 -7.04 37.87
C ILE A 62 9.83 -5.53 37.60
N PRO A 63 9.47 -5.12 36.37
CA PRO A 63 9.24 -3.71 36.03
C PRO A 63 8.15 -3.03 36.89
N LEU A 64 8.39 -1.78 37.30
CA LEU A 64 7.48 -0.98 38.12
C LEU A 64 6.16 -0.59 37.42
N ASP A 65 6.14 -0.71 36.11
CA ASP A 65 5.04 -0.46 35.18
C ASP A 65 4.34 -1.74 34.70
N SER A 66 4.70 -2.91 35.23
CA SER A 66 3.99 -4.17 34.96
C SER A 66 2.52 -4.08 35.35
N GLU A 67 1.61 -4.45 34.45
CA GLU A 67 0.19 -4.56 34.78
C GLU A 67 -0.08 -5.81 35.63
N SER A 68 -1.13 -5.78 36.45
CA SER A 68 -1.51 -6.92 37.29
C SER A 68 -3.03 -7.03 37.36
N LYS A 69 -3.55 -8.23 37.06
CA LYS A 69 -4.97 -8.51 36.95
C LYS A 69 -5.32 -9.76 37.74
N ASP A 70 -6.23 -9.61 38.70
CA ASP A 70 -6.80 -10.69 39.48
C ASP A 70 -8.19 -11.03 38.90
N PHE A 71 -8.37 -12.24 38.39
CA PHE A 71 -9.67 -12.75 37.96
C PHE A 71 -10.39 -13.46 39.11
N THR A 72 -9.63 -14.17 39.96
CA THR A 72 -10.11 -14.92 41.14
C THR A 72 -10.87 -14.07 42.17
N GLY A 73 -10.59 -12.76 42.23
CA GLY A 73 -11.11 -11.85 43.24
C GLY A 73 -10.58 -12.08 44.67
N THR A 74 -9.66 -13.03 44.87
CA THR A 74 -9.13 -13.41 46.19
C THR A 74 -8.01 -12.51 46.71
N GLY A 75 -7.43 -11.68 45.85
CA GLY A 75 -6.30 -10.80 46.14
C GLY A 75 -5.02 -11.29 45.49
N PHE A 76 -4.40 -10.41 44.70
CA PHE A 76 -3.28 -10.73 43.82
C PHE A 76 -2.04 -11.31 44.53
N GLY A 77 -1.36 -10.50 45.34
CA GLY A 77 -0.14 -10.89 46.05
C GLY A 77 -0.37 -11.27 47.51
N ILE A 78 -1.11 -12.36 47.74
CA ILE A 78 -1.46 -12.90 49.07
C ILE A 78 -1.16 -14.39 49.21
N SER A 79 -1.27 -15.17 48.12
CA SER A 79 -0.74 -16.54 48.00
C SER A 79 0.79 -16.55 47.83
N GLY A 80 1.41 -17.70 47.57
CA GLY A 80 2.86 -17.89 47.46
C GLY A 80 3.49 -17.27 46.19
N PRO A 81 4.81 -17.41 46.00
CA PRO A 81 5.57 -16.60 45.06
C PRO A 81 5.71 -17.17 43.63
N HIS A 82 5.03 -18.28 43.29
CA HIS A 82 5.26 -19.03 42.04
C HIS A 82 5.24 -18.15 40.77
N GLY A 83 4.14 -17.45 40.49
CA GLY A 83 4.01 -16.56 39.32
C GLY A 83 4.90 -15.32 39.36
N THR A 84 5.34 -14.89 40.55
CA THR A 84 6.34 -13.83 40.69
C THR A 84 7.72 -14.35 40.28
N ALA A 85 8.12 -15.56 40.68
CA ALA A 85 9.34 -16.20 40.19
C ALA A 85 9.30 -16.44 38.66
N CYS A 86 8.15 -16.84 38.12
CA CYS A 86 7.94 -16.91 36.66
C CYS A 86 8.18 -15.56 35.97
N ALA A 87 7.64 -14.47 36.53
CA ALA A 87 7.82 -13.12 36.00
C ALA A 87 9.26 -12.59 36.10
N GLU A 88 9.98 -12.90 37.18
CA GLU A 88 11.41 -12.58 37.35
C GLU A 88 12.25 -13.22 36.22
N ILE A 89 12.02 -14.50 35.90
CA ILE A 89 12.70 -15.20 34.79
C ILE A 89 12.38 -14.58 33.42
N VAL A 90 11.13 -14.18 33.18
CA VAL A 90 10.76 -13.47 31.93
C VAL A 90 11.51 -12.14 31.84
N HIS A 91 11.53 -11.34 32.92
CA HIS A 91 12.22 -10.05 32.95
C HIS A 91 13.74 -10.19 32.75
N ASP A 92 14.34 -11.25 33.28
CA ASP A 92 15.76 -11.52 33.15
C ASP A 92 16.22 -11.73 31.71
N VAL A 93 15.41 -12.48 30.95
CA VAL A 93 15.66 -12.82 29.54
C VAL A 93 15.20 -11.68 28.63
N ALA A 94 14.13 -10.96 28.96
CA ALA A 94 13.60 -9.81 28.22
C ALA A 94 13.43 -8.55 29.10
N PRO A 95 14.53 -7.84 29.46
CA PRO A 95 14.47 -6.72 30.42
C PRO A 95 13.69 -5.48 30.00
N ALA A 96 13.25 -5.39 28.73
CA ALA A 96 12.49 -4.26 28.19
C ALA A 96 11.09 -4.67 27.66
N ALA A 97 10.64 -5.90 27.93
CA ALA A 97 9.28 -6.34 27.60
C ALA A 97 8.25 -5.80 28.62
N GLU A 98 7.06 -5.46 28.14
CA GLU A 98 5.92 -5.06 28.95
C GLU A 98 5.22 -6.30 29.53
N LEU A 99 5.16 -6.41 30.86
CA LEU A 99 4.61 -7.59 31.54
C LEU A 99 3.19 -7.37 32.04
N HIS A 100 2.28 -8.26 31.67
CA HIS A 100 0.91 -8.33 32.19
C HIS A 100 0.75 -9.58 33.05
N LEU A 101 0.58 -9.42 34.36
CA LEU A 101 0.58 -10.54 35.32
C LEU A 101 -0.85 -10.94 35.67
N LEU A 102 -1.27 -12.15 35.30
CA LEU A 102 -2.67 -12.59 35.28
C LEU A 102 -2.88 -13.72 36.28
N LYS A 103 -3.59 -13.44 37.38
CA LYS A 103 -3.92 -14.43 38.41
C LYS A 103 -5.26 -15.09 38.12
N ILE A 104 -5.24 -16.42 38.00
CA ILE A 104 -6.41 -17.27 37.78
C ILE A 104 -6.56 -18.34 38.89
N SER A 105 -7.70 -19.03 38.93
CA SER A 105 -7.94 -20.16 39.83
C SER A 105 -8.68 -21.35 39.19
N ASP A 106 -9.43 -21.12 38.11
CA ASP A 106 -10.11 -22.17 37.34
C ASP A 106 -10.10 -21.90 35.81
N VAL A 107 -10.84 -22.71 35.05
CA VAL A 107 -10.93 -22.59 33.58
C VAL A 107 -11.77 -21.39 33.12
N VAL A 108 -12.65 -20.85 33.96
CA VAL A 108 -13.43 -19.63 33.67
C VAL A 108 -12.53 -18.41 33.87
N ASP A 109 -11.69 -18.39 34.91
CA ASP A 109 -10.63 -17.40 35.03
C ASP A 109 -9.63 -17.47 33.85
N LEU A 110 -9.29 -18.68 33.36
CA LEU A 110 -8.42 -18.88 32.20
C LEU A 110 -9.01 -18.30 30.92
N GLU A 111 -10.29 -18.55 30.63
CA GLU A 111 -11.01 -17.92 29.48
C GLU A 111 -11.03 -16.39 29.64
N ASN A 112 -11.37 -15.87 30.83
CA ASN A 112 -11.32 -14.42 31.08
C ASN A 112 -9.92 -13.81 30.90
N ALA A 113 -8.86 -14.55 31.26
CA ALA A 113 -7.47 -14.14 31.01
C ALA A 113 -7.14 -14.15 29.50
N ALA A 114 -7.55 -15.18 28.77
CA ALA A 114 -7.37 -15.26 27.31
C ALA A 114 -8.10 -14.14 26.57
N GLN A 115 -9.34 -13.80 26.95
CA GLN A 115 -10.07 -12.66 26.38
C GLN A 115 -9.38 -11.32 26.69
N TYR A 116 -8.82 -11.13 27.89
CA TYR A 116 -8.00 -9.95 28.22
C TYR A 116 -6.71 -9.90 27.37
N ILE A 117 -6.05 -11.05 27.12
CA ILE A 117 -4.86 -11.15 26.26
C ILE A 117 -5.17 -10.69 24.84
N LEU A 118 -6.26 -11.19 24.24
CA LEU A 118 -6.70 -10.80 22.90
C LEU A 118 -7.11 -9.33 22.83
N TRP A 119 -7.89 -8.84 23.80
CA TRP A 119 -8.35 -7.45 23.86
C TRP A 119 -7.20 -6.44 23.94
N ASN A 120 -6.16 -6.74 24.73
CA ASN A 120 -4.97 -5.90 24.89
C ASN A 120 -3.87 -6.20 23.85
N LYS A 121 -4.15 -7.11 22.89
CA LYS A 121 -3.26 -7.51 21.79
C LYS A 121 -1.88 -7.96 22.28
N ILE A 122 -1.85 -8.79 23.32
CA ILE A 122 -0.63 -9.33 23.91
C ILE A 122 -0.17 -10.56 23.10
N PRO A 123 0.95 -10.52 22.36
CA PRO A 123 1.32 -11.53 21.38
C PRO A 123 2.03 -12.76 21.97
N ILE A 124 2.42 -12.75 23.25
CA ILE A 124 3.13 -13.86 23.90
C ILE A 124 2.45 -14.18 25.24
N VAL A 125 2.23 -15.47 25.51
CA VAL A 125 1.76 -15.98 26.81
C VAL A 125 2.80 -16.93 27.38
N SER A 126 3.15 -16.74 28.65
CA SER A 126 3.86 -17.68 29.52
C SER A 126 2.88 -18.25 30.54
N ALA A 127 2.48 -19.50 30.37
CA ALA A 127 1.58 -20.19 31.29
C ALA A 127 2.36 -21.28 32.05
N SER A 128 2.66 -21.03 33.32
CA SER A 128 3.35 -21.99 34.21
C SER A 128 2.35 -22.80 35.04
N ILE A 129 1.27 -23.23 34.38
CA ILE A 129 0.07 -23.83 34.98
C ILE A 129 -0.40 -25.03 34.16
N GLY A 130 -1.15 -25.93 34.78
CA GLY A 130 -1.81 -27.00 34.04
C GLY A 130 -2.84 -27.79 34.83
N TRP A 131 -3.63 -28.57 34.10
CA TRP A 131 -4.67 -29.46 34.62
C TRP A 131 -4.30 -30.92 34.33
N SER A 132 -4.40 -31.77 35.35
CA SER A 132 -4.19 -33.22 35.27
C SER A 132 -5.49 -34.03 35.18
N ASN A 133 -6.64 -33.38 35.37
CA ASN A 133 -7.98 -33.97 35.23
C ASN A 133 -8.53 -33.84 33.79
N THR A 134 -7.67 -34.01 32.79
CA THR A 134 -7.98 -34.07 31.37
C THR A 134 -7.35 -35.32 30.77
N LEU A 135 -7.83 -35.78 29.60
CA LEU A 135 -7.29 -37.01 29.00
C LEU A 135 -5.79 -36.89 28.66
N GLY A 136 -5.36 -35.73 28.15
CA GLY A 136 -4.02 -35.54 27.59
C GLY A 136 -3.97 -35.76 26.07
N ASP A 137 -5.10 -35.56 25.39
CA ASP A 137 -5.30 -35.68 23.94
C ASP A 137 -5.37 -34.33 23.21
N GLY A 138 -5.38 -33.20 23.93
CA GLY A 138 -5.57 -31.85 23.39
C GLY A 138 -7.02 -31.40 23.20
N SER A 139 -8.03 -32.19 23.62
CA SER A 139 -9.46 -31.86 23.44
C SER A 139 -10.10 -31.13 24.64
N GLY A 140 -9.47 -31.18 25.82
CA GLY A 140 -9.99 -30.59 27.06
C GLY A 140 -10.13 -29.05 27.00
N GLU A 141 -11.00 -28.49 27.86
CA GLU A 141 -11.35 -27.07 27.83
C GLU A 141 -10.15 -26.10 27.96
N PRO A 142 -9.11 -26.33 28.81
CA PRO A 142 -7.90 -25.51 28.80
C PRO A 142 -7.21 -25.51 27.43
N CYS A 143 -7.22 -26.65 26.73
CA CYS A 143 -6.61 -26.82 25.41
C CYS A 143 -7.39 -26.06 24.35
N ARG A 144 -8.74 -26.05 24.43
CA ARG A 144 -9.59 -25.20 23.58
C ARG A 144 -9.20 -23.73 23.75
N ILE A 145 -9.24 -23.21 24.98
CA ILE A 145 -8.94 -21.80 25.29
C ILE A 145 -7.55 -21.40 24.74
N ALA A 146 -6.54 -22.23 24.95
CA ALA A 146 -5.18 -21.96 24.49
C ALA A 146 -5.00 -22.09 22.95
N ASN A 147 -5.69 -23.03 22.30
CA ASN A 147 -5.72 -23.15 20.83
C ASN A 147 -6.48 -21.96 20.18
N ASP A 148 -7.57 -21.50 20.78
CA ASP A 148 -8.37 -20.38 20.28
C ASP A 148 -7.59 -19.07 20.37
N ALA A 149 -6.93 -18.82 21.51
CA ALA A 149 -6.00 -17.70 21.66
C ALA A 149 -4.84 -17.78 20.64
N ALA A 150 -4.25 -18.96 20.43
CA ALA A 150 -3.17 -19.15 19.48
C ALA A 150 -3.61 -18.91 18.02
N THR A 151 -4.80 -19.37 17.65
CA THR A 151 -5.42 -19.15 16.33
C THR A 151 -5.64 -17.66 16.07
N ASN A 152 -5.96 -16.88 17.11
CA ASN A 152 -6.16 -15.43 17.07
C ASN A 152 -4.85 -14.61 17.24
N GLY A 153 -3.68 -15.22 17.00
CA GLY A 153 -2.42 -14.49 16.90
C GLY A 153 -1.63 -14.34 18.20
N VAL A 154 -1.78 -15.27 19.14
CA VAL A 154 -0.97 -15.36 20.37
C VAL A 154 0.04 -16.51 20.28
N LEU A 155 1.29 -16.27 20.69
CA LEU A 155 2.25 -17.35 20.94
C LEU A 155 2.03 -17.90 22.36
N TRP A 156 1.21 -18.94 22.49
CA TRP A 156 0.98 -19.60 23.78
C TRP A 156 2.09 -20.59 24.10
N ILE A 157 2.84 -20.31 25.16
CA ILE A 157 3.92 -21.15 25.68
C ILE A 157 3.49 -21.67 27.04
N ASN A 158 3.55 -22.98 27.24
CA ASN A 158 3.09 -23.63 28.46
C ASN A 158 4.17 -24.53 29.06
N ALA A 159 4.27 -24.56 30.39
CA ALA A 159 5.00 -25.59 31.11
C ALA A 159 4.44 -26.97 30.72
N ALA A 160 5.30 -27.95 30.41
CA ALA A 160 4.83 -29.28 30.01
C ALA A 160 4.16 -30.07 31.14
N GLY A 161 4.40 -29.67 32.40
CA GLY A 161 3.99 -30.38 33.61
C GLY A 161 5.16 -31.10 34.29
N ASN A 162 4.96 -31.51 35.53
CA ASN A 162 5.95 -32.17 36.39
C ASN A 162 5.53 -33.62 36.78
N GLU A 163 4.71 -34.27 35.96
CA GLU A 163 4.00 -35.50 36.31
C GLU A 163 4.62 -36.78 35.72
N ALA A 164 5.78 -36.71 35.05
CA ALA A 164 6.33 -37.88 34.34
C ALA A 164 6.58 -39.09 35.27
N ASN A 165 7.00 -38.87 36.51
CA ASN A 165 7.20 -39.91 37.51
C ASN A 165 6.05 -39.98 38.55
N SER A 166 4.99 -39.19 38.37
CA SER A 166 3.75 -39.20 39.16
C SER A 166 2.50 -39.55 38.36
N THR A 167 2.66 -40.06 37.13
CA THR A 167 1.59 -40.61 36.28
C THR A 167 1.78 -42.11 36.10
N LEU A 168 0.68 -42.86 36.10
CA LEU A 168 0.55 -44.18 35.47
C LEU A 168 -0.44 -44.05 34.30
N PHE A 169 -0.17 -44.76 33.21
CA PHE A 169 -1.06 -44.90 32.06
C PHE A 169 -1.11 -46.39 31.69
N ASP A 170 -2.27 -47.05 31.85
CA ASP A 170 -2.42 -48.50 31.71
C ASP A 170 -3.83 -48.87 31.20
N ASP A 171 -3.99 -50.05 30.60
CA ASP A 171 -5.30 -50.57 30.18
C ASP A 171 -5.98 -51.28 31.36
N PHE A 172 -7.28 -51.04 31.62
CA PHE A 172 -7.97 -51.75 32.70
C PHE A 172 -7.90 -53.27 32.50
N SER A 173 -7.51 -53.97 33.56
CA SER A 173 -7.20 -55.40 33.56
C SER A 173 -7.63 -56.03 34.89
N ASP A 174 -8.48 -57.06 34.82
CA ASP A 174 -9.08 -57.79 35.95
C ASP A 174 -9.05 -59.32 35.67
N PRO A 175 -7.87 -59.97 35.70
CA PRO A 175 -7.72 -61.41 35.49
C PRO A 175 -8.36 -62.32 36.56
N ASP A 176 -8.59 -61.85 37.80
CA ASP A 176 -9.17 -62.65 38.90
C ASP A 176 -10.63 -62.34 39.25
N GLN A 177 -11.24 -61.35 38.58
CA GLN A 177 -12.68 -61.05 38.53
C GLN A 177 -13.24 -60.45 39.83
N ASP A 178 -12.47 -59.56 40.46
CA ASP A 178 -12.88 -58.82 41.66
C ASP A 178 -13.31 -57.36 41.37
N ASN A 179 -13.12 -56.90 40.11
CA ASN A 179 -13.39 -55.57 39.57
C ASN A 179 -12.40 -54.46 40.02
N LEU A 180 -11.26 -54.80 40.64
CA LEU A 180 -10.11 -53.91 40.74
C LEU A 180 -9.22 -54.00 39.50
N HIS A 181 -8.38 -52.98 39.28
CA HIS A 181 -7.34 -52.99 38.25
C HIS A 181 -6.04 -53.59 38.79
N ASN A 182 -5.61 -54.74 38.26
CA ASN A 182 -4.28 -55.28 38.53
C ASN A 182 -3.23 -54.62 37.61
N LEU A 183 -2.13 -54.15 38.22
CA LEU A 183 -0.97 -53.55 37.54
C LEU A 183 -0.08 -54.61 36.84
N GLU A 184 0.93 -54.18 36.05
CA GLU A 184 1.90 -55.08 35.40
C GLU A 184 2.59 -56.09 36.36
N ASP A 185 2.79 -55.72 37.64
CA ASP A 185 3.38 -56.62 38.66
C ASP A 185 2.38 -57.60 39.31
N GLY A 186 1.09 -57.51 38.92
CA GLY A 186 0.00 -58.33 39.42
C GLY A 186 -0.63 -57.85 40.73
N THR A 187 -0.31 -56.65 41.22
CA THR A 187 -0.95 -56.06 42.42
C THR A 187 -1.96 -54.97 42.08
N GLU A 188 -3.03 -54.82 42.87
CA GLU A 188 -4.06 -53.78 42.62
C GLU A 188 -3.74 -52.40 43.22
N ILE A 189 -2.63 -52.25 43.97
CA ILE A 189 -2.36 -51.03 44.77
C ILE A 189 -1.10 -50.31 44.31
N LEU A 190 -1.33 -49.20 43.59
CA LEU A 190 -0.32 -48.25 43.16
C LEU A 190 0.15 -47.40 44.35
N LYS A 191 1.35 -47.70 44.87
CA LYS A 191 1.89 -47.07 46.09
C LYS A 191 2.42 -45.66 45.82
N LEU A 192 2.08 -44.74 46.73
CA LEU A 192 2.58 -43.35 46.74
C LEU A 192 3.89 -43.28 47.52
N LYS A 193 4.98 -42.77 46.94
CA LYS A 193 6.26 -42.58 47.65
C LYS A 193 6.36 -41.20 48.27
N GLY A 194 6.93 -41.12 49.46
CA GLY A 194 7.25 -39.84 50.13
C GLY A 194 6.09 -39.20 50.90
N VAL A 195 5.06 -39.97 51.24
CA VAL A 195 3.93 -39.49 52.04
C VAL A 195 4.36 -39.28 53.50
N GLU A 196 4.15 -38.07 54.04
CA GLU A 196 4.54 -37.68 55.40
C GLU A 196 3.35 -37.12 56.20
N VAL A 197 3.44 -37.14 57.53
CA VAL A 197 2.36 -36.63 58.40
C VAL A 197 2.27 -35.11 58.30
N GLY A 198 1.09 -34.62 57.93
CA GLY A 198 0.83 -33.19 57.69
C GLY A 198 0.90 -32.77 56.22
N SER A 199 1.24 -33.68 55.29
CA SER A 199 1.04 -33.43 53.85
C SER A 199 -0.41 -33.69 53.42
N SER A 200 -0.76 -33.28 52.21
CA SER A 200 -2.01 -33.69 51.55
C SER A 200 -1.68 -34.66 50.42
N ILE A 201 -2.41 -35.76 50.34
CA ILE A 201 -2.45 -36.64 49.16
C ILE A 201 -3.47 -36.02 48.19
N ASP A 202 -3.09 -35.83 46.94
CA ASP A 202 -4.00 -35.44 45.87
C ASP A 202 -3.76 -36.38 44.68
N VAL A 203 -4.78 -37.13 44.29
CA VAL A 203 -4.69 -38.11 43.19
C VAL A 203 -5.94 -38.01 42.34
N THR A 204 -5.74 -37.90 41.03
CA THR A 204 -6.77 -37.87 40.01
C THR A 204 -6.68 -39.13 39.15
N LEU A 205 -7.82 -39.75 38.88
CA LEU A 205 -8.01 -40.81 37.89
C LEU A 205 -8.77 -40.21 36.71
N VAL A 206 -8.34 -40.48 35.48
CA VAL A 206 -9.01 -40.09 34.23
C VAL A 206 -9.11 -41.31 33.33
N TRP A 207 -10.19 -41.46 32.56
CA TRP A 207 -10.32 -42.52 31.55
C TRP A 207 -10.88 -42.00 30.22
N GLU A 208 -10.85 -42.86 29.19
CA GLU A 208 -11.45 -42.56 27.89
C GLU A 208 -12.97 -42.38 27.98
N GLY A 209 -13.55 -41.52 27.14
CA GLY A 209 -14.98 -41.15 27.19
C GLY A 209 -15.26 -39.66 27.42
N TRP A 210 -14.31 -38.78 27.10
CA TRP A 210 -14.52 -37.33 27.19
C TRP A 210 -15.50 -36.82 26.10
N PRO A 211 -16.29 -35.77 26.38
CA PRO A 211 -16.36 -35.01 27.63
C PRO A 211 -17.33 -35.60 28.67
N GLN A 212 -18.11 -36.65 28.32
CA GLN A 212 -19.07 -37.30 29.22
C GLN A 212 -19.24 -38.79 28.86
N THR A 213 -19.26 -39.63 29.90
CA THR A 213 -19.44 -41.09 29.79
C THR A 213 -20.57 -41.62 30.70
N TYR A 214 -20.92 -42.89 30.51
CA TYR A 214 -21.70 -43.73 31.44
C TYR A 214 -20.85 -44.84 32.08
N ASP A 215 -19.58 -44.95 31.70
CA ASP A 215 -18.62 -45.90 32.27
C ASP A 215 -18.07 -45.33 33.58
N ASP A 216 -18.37 -46.03 34.67
CA ASP A 216 -18.29 -45.56 36.05
C ASP A 216 -17.13 -46.27 36.79
N TYR A 217 -16.21 -45.49 37.38
CA TYR A 217 -14.96 -45.97 37.98
C TYR A 217 -14.68 -45.25 39.31
N ASP A 218 -14.48 -45.99 40.41
CA ASP A 218 -14.05 -45.41 41.69
C ASP A 218 -12.51 -45.36 41.76
N LEU A 219 -11.97 -44.22 42.16
CA LEU A 219 -10.64 -44.16 42.78
C LEU A 219 -10.77 -44.46 44.27
N ARG A 220 -9.88 -45.31 44.80
CA ARG A 220 -9.86 -45.72 46.22
C ARG A 220 -8.51 -45.40 46.84
N LEU A 221 -8.50 -44.71 47.98
CA LEU A 221 -7.29 -44.45 48.77
C LEU A 221 -7.15 -45.47 49.89
N LEU A 222 -6.00 -46.14 49.96
CA LEU A 222 -5.71 -47.19 50.93
C LEU A 222 -4.42 -46.90 51.70
N LYS A 223 -4.38 -47.37 52.95
CA LYS A 223 -3.20 -47.41 53.81
C LYS A 223 -2.69 -48.84 53.89
N VAL A 224 -1.51 -49.06 53.36
CA VAL A 224 -0.92 -50.38 53.11
C VAL A 224 -0.20 -50.89 54.35
N SER A 225 -0.70 -51.99 54.91
CA SER A 225 -0.05 -52.69 56.02
C SER A 225 1.09 -53.57 55.52
N ALA A 226 2.16 -53.71 56.31
CA ALA A 226 3.26 -54.61 56.01
C ALA A 226 2.95 -56.10 56.31
N TYR A 227 1.89 -56.39 57.07
CA TYR A 227 1.59 -57.73 57.60
C TYR A 227 0.08 -58.02 57.74
N GLY A 228 -0.76 -57.39 56.93
CA GLY A 228 -2.21 -57.61 56.92
C GLY A 228 -2.89 -56.92 55.74
N ASP A 229 -4.20 -57.07 55.65
CA ASP A 229 -5.01 -56.52 54.57
C ASP A 229 -4.93 -54.98 54.56
N PRO A 230 -5.05 -54.32 53.38
CA PRO A 230 -4.99 -52.87 53.26
C PRO A 230 -6.22 -52.20 53.91
N GLU A 231 -5.99 -51.10 54.63
CA GLU A 231 -7.06 -50.32 55.26
C GLU A 231 -7.60 -49.31 54.22
N LEU A 232 -8.90 -49.39 53.90
CA LEU A 232 -9.56 -48.41 53.04
C LEU A 232 -9.78 -47.10 53.81
N ILE A 233 -9.26 -46.00 53.27
CA ILE A 233 -9.25 -44.68 53.91
C ILE A 233 -10.34 -43.78 53.30
N ASP A 234 -10.41 -43.72 51.98
CA ASP A 234 -11.36 -42.89 51.25
C ASP A 234 -11.70 -43.49 49.87
N VAL A 235 -12.84 -43.09 49.31
CA VAL A 235 -13.34 -43.52 48.00
C VAL A 235 -14.01 -42.33 47.33
N SER A 236 -13.67 -42.06 46.07
CA SER A 236 -14.39 -41.07 45.27
C SER A 236 -15.84 -41.51 45.04
N GLN A 237 -16.80 -40.58 45.03
CA GLN A 237 -18.24 -40.91 45.04
C GLN A 237 -19.03 -40.22 43.92
N THR A 238 -18.35 -39.77 42.86
CA THR A 238 -19.03 -39.20 41.69
C THR A 238 -19.55 -40.35 40.84
N PHE A 239 -20.81 -40.28 40.42
CA PHE A 239 -21.45 -41.31 39.61
C PHE A 239 -21.70 -40.78 38.19
N GLN A 240 -21.13 -41.42 37.17
CA GLN A 240 -21.17 -40.92 35.78
C GLN A 240 -22.49 -41.29 35.08
N ASN A 241 -23.46 -40.35 35.02
CA ASN A 241 -24.78 -40.62 34.41
C ASN A 241 -25.47 -39.42 33.69
N PRO A 242 -24.99 -39.02 32.51
CA PRO A 242 -23.60 -39.15 32.07
C PRO A 242 -22.75 -38.07 32.77
N GLY A 243 -21.48 -38.38 33.07
CA GLY A 243 -20.57 -37.48 33.80
C GLY A 243 -19.19 -37.42 33.15
N PRO A 244 -18.35 -36.41 33.45
CA PRO A 244 -16.99 -36.36 32.94
C PRO A 244 -16.19 -37.57 33.48
N PRO A 245 -15.35 -38.22 32.66
CA PRO A 245 -14.64 -39.46 33.03
C PRO A 245 -13.39 -39.15 33.86
N TYR A 246 -13.56 -38.56 35.04
CA TYR A 246 -12.50 -38.42 36.02
C TYR A 246 -13.01 -38.47 37.46
N GLU A 247 -12.20 -39.04 38.34
CA GLU A 247 -12.36 -38.99 39.80
C GLU A 247 -11.15 -38.32 40.45
N ARG A 248 -11.33 -37.77 41.66
CA ARG A 248 -10.23 -37.18 42.44
C ARG A 248 -10.44 -37.40 43.93
N ILE A 249 -9.37 -37.77 44.63
CA ILE A 249 -9.30 -37.80 46.11
C ILE A 249 -8.30 -36.75 46.58
N VAL A 250 -8.70 -35.95 47.58
CA VAL A 250 -7.82 -35.00 48.27
C VAL A 250 -7.88 -35.28 49.78
N TRP A 251 -6.79 -35.79 50.35
CA TRP A 251 -6.77 -36.34 51.71
C TRP A 251 -5.59 -35.83 52.56
N ASN A 252 -5.89 -35.23 53.72
CA ASN A 252 -4.86 -34.74 54.64
C ASN A 252 -4.30 -35.88 55.51
N VAL A 253 -2.98 -36.08 55.47
CA VAL A 253 -2.29 -37.21 56.11
C VAL A 253 -2.12 -36.96 57.61
N THR A 254 -2.98 -37.58 58.41
CA THR A 254 -2.97 -37.47 59.89
C THR A 254 -2.11 -38.51 60.59
N GLU A 255 -1.73 -39.60 59.91
CA GLU A 255 -0.98 -40.72 60.49
C GLU A 255 0.15 -41.18 59.56
N ALA A 256 1.25 -41.67 60.15
CA ALA A 256 2.35 -42.24 59.38
C ALA A 256 1.99 -43.63 58.84
N GLY A 257 2.29 -43.89 57.58
CA GLY A 257 2.06 -45.18 56.93
C GLY A 257 2.48 -45.16 55.46
N GLN A 258 2.50 -46.32 54.83
CA GLN A 258 2.55 -46.42 53.37
C GLN A 258 1.13 -46.20 52.84
N TYR A 259 0.94 -45.25 51.92
CA TYR A 259 -0.34 -45.04 51.24
C TYR A 259 -0.26 -45.51 49.79
N GLY A 260 -1.40 -45.80 49.19
CA GLY A 260 -1.52 -46.21 47.79
C GLY A 260 -2.95 -46.05 47.31
N VAL A 261 -3.14 -46.07 46.00
CA VAL A 261 -4.47 -46.05 45.38
C VAL A 261 -4.75 -47.34 44.62
N ALA A 262 -6.02 -47.72 44.57
CA ALA A 262 -6.54 -48.75 43.68
C ALA A 262 -7.68 -48.16 42.84
N VAL A 263 -7.86 -48.66 41.63
CA VAL A 263 -8.99 -48.31 40.78
C VAL A 263 -9.98 -49.47 40.80
N TRP A 264 -11.25 -49.17 41.04
CA TRP A 264 -12.35 -50.12 40.93
C TRP A 264 -13.27 -49.73 39.78
N LYS A 265 -13.78 -50.72 39.07
CA LYS A 265 -14.67 -50.53 37.93
C LYS A 265 -16.09 -50.97 38.27
N ALA A 266 -17.10 -50.18 37.89
CA ALA A 266 -18.49 -50.61 38.00
C ALA A 266 -18.78 -51.82 37.10
N PRO A 267 -19.56 -52.83 37.52
CA PRO A 267 -19.83 -54.04 36.72
C PRO A 267 -20.56 -53.81 35.38
N SER A 268 -21.00 -52.59 35.09
CA SER A 268 -21.58 -52.17 33.80
C SER A 268 -20.61 -51.43 32.88
N ALA A 269 -19.44 -51.03 33.38
CA ALA A 269 -18.47 -50.24 32.63
C ALA A 269 -17.55 -51.10 31.75
N ALA A 270 -17.23 -50.57 30.57
CA ALA A 270 -16.27 -51.14 29.63
C ALA A 270 -14.85 -51.16 30.21
N ASP A 271 -14.03 -52.10 29.75
CA ASP A 271 -12.58 -52.07 29.96
C ASP A 271 -12.02 -50.90 29.14
N LEU A 272 -11.52 -49.87 29.83
CA LEU A 272 -11.05 -48.62 29.23
C LEU A 272 -9.62 -48.33 29.67
N ASN A 273 -8.92 -47.47 28.93
CA ASN A 273 -7.61 -47.01 29.33
C ASN A 273 -7.71 -45.99 30.48
N LEU A 274 -6.80 -46.11 31.45
CA LEU A 274 -6.74 -45.34 32.68
C LEU A 274 -5.46 -44.50 32.74
N ARG A 275 -5.62 -43.23 33.11
CA ARG A 275 -4.53 -42.33 33.51
C ARG A 275 -4.70 -41.97 34.98
N ILE A 276 -3.80 -42.45 35.84
CA ILE A 276 -3.74 -42.08 37.27
C ILE A 276 -2.61 -41.08 37.44
N THR A 277 -2.88 -39.90 37.99
CA THR A 277 -1.87 -38.85 38.24
C THR A 277 -1.96 -38.35 39.67
N SER A 278 -0.84 -38.30 40.39
CA SER A 278 -0.76 -37.71 41.74
C SER A 278 0.05 -36.43 41.76
N ASP A 279 -0.42 -35.42 42.50
CA ASP A 279 0.35 -34.20 42.75
C ASP A 279 1.47 -34.49 43.77
N GLY A 280 2.69 -34.05 43.49
CA GLY A 280 3.86 -34.15 44.37
C GLY A 280 4.42 -35.54 44.72
N TYR A 281 3.69 -36.65 44.53
CA TYR A 281 4.13 -38.01 44.90
C TYR A 281 4.61 -38.84 43.71
N VAL A 282 5.73 -39.55 43.87
CA VAL A 282 6.23 -40.48 42.85
C VAL A 282 5.44 -41.79 42.91
N LEU A 283 4.88 -42.22 41.77
CA LEU A 283 4.08 -43.45 41.64
C LEU A 283 4.95 -44.68 41.31
N GLY A 284 4.43 -45.87 41.59
CA GLY A 284 4.97 -47.15 41.12
C GLY A 284 6.45 -47.37 41.46
N ASP A 285 7.26 -47.77 40.47
CA ASP A 285 8.71 -47.87 40.63
C ASP A 285 9.46 -46.53 40.42
N GLY A 286 8.78 -45.52 39.88
CA GLY A 286 9.24 -44.14 39.77
C GLY A 286 9.99 -43.80 38.48
N ARG A 287 9.90 -44.65 37.45
CA ARG A 287 10.35 -44.30 36.10
C ARG A 287 9.49 -43.17 35.51
N PRO A 288 10.09 -42.24 34.74
CA PRO A 288 9.34 -41.32 33.90
C PRO A 288 8.54 -42.08 32.82
N VAL A 289 7.25 -41.74 32.66
CA VAL A 289 6.37 -42.26 31.60
C VAL A 289 5.99 -41.18 30.60
N GLY A 290 5.52 -41.62 29.41
CA GLY A 290 4.85 -40.75 28.44
C GLY A 290 3.38 -40.51 28.77
N ARG A 291 2.69 -39.67 27.98
CA ARG A 291 1.29 -39.26 28.20
C ARG A 291 1.03 -38.54 29.53
N SER A 292 2.08 -38.02 30.16
CA SER A 292 1.99 -37.35 31.46
C SER A 292 1.70 -35.85 31.38
N LEU A 293 1.71 -35.24 30.18
CA LEU A 293 1.53 -33.79 29.99
C LEU A 293 0.26 -33.25 30.68
N ALA A 294 0.42 -32.12 31.36
CA ALA A 294 -0.68 -31.35 31.92
C ALA A 294 -1.29 -30.44 30.85
N SER A 295 -2.62 -30.35 30.79
CA SER A 295 -3.29 -29.45 29.84
C SER A 295 -3.13 -27.99 30.25
N PRO A 296 -2.84 -27.04 29.33
CA PRO A 296 -2.94 -27.17 27.87
C PRO A 296 -1.63 -27.46 27.12
N ALA A 297 -0.58 -27.99 27.76
CA ALA A 297 0.67 -28.29 27.04
C ALA A 297 0.49 -29.38 25.96
N ASP A 298 -0.47 -30.28 26.14
CA ASP A 298 -0.90 -31.28 25.16
C ASP A 298 -1.72 -30.69 23.99
N ALA A 299 -2.10 -29.40 23.99
CA ALA A 299 -2.82 -28.77 22.89
C ALA A 299 -2.02 -28.70 21.57
N HIS A 300 -2.71 -28.46 20.45
CA HIS A 300 -2.12 -28.54 19.11
C HIS A 300 -1.25 -27.34 18.74
N GLN A 301 -1.66 -26.12 19.11
CA GLN A 301 -0.97 -24.88 18.72
C GLN A 301 -0.04 -24.33 19.81
N VAL A 302 -0.21 -24.79 21.06
CA VAL A 302 0.63 -24.45 22.22
C VAL A 302 2.04 -24.99 22.05
N VAL A 303 3.05 -24.19 22.45
CA VAL A 303 4.45 -24.62 22.62
C VAL A 303 4.63 -25.18 24.02
N ALA A 304 4.80 -26.49 24.16
CA ALA A 304 5.09 -27.15 25.44
C ALA A 304 6.58 -27.12 25.77
N VAL A 305 6.92 -26.81 27.02
CA VAL A 305 8.31 -26.65 27.48
C VAL A 305 8.64 -27.63 28.61
N GLY A 306 9.56 -28.56 28.33
CA GLY A 306 10.15 -29.46 29.33
C GLY A 306 11.35 -28.84 30.08
N ALA A 307 11.76 -29.47 31.18
CA ALA A 307 12.79 -28.95 32.10
C ALA A 307 14.11 -29.73 32.03
N VAL A 308 15.22 -29.01 31.87
CA VAL A 308 16.59 -29.56 32.01
C VAL A 308 17.35 -28.73 33.05
N ASN A 309 17.89 -29.39 34.06
CA ASN A 309 18.68 -28.74 35.11
C ASN A 309 19.74 -27.81 34.52
N TYR A 310 19.82 -26.55 34.96
CA TYR A 310 20.78 -25.58 34.43
C TYR A 310 22.24 -26.10 34.48
N ARG A 311 22.57 -26.92 35.48
CA ARG A 311 23.90 -27.55 35.67
C ARG A 311 24.21 -28.68 34.68
N LYS A 312 23.19 -29.26 34.07
CA LYS A 312 23.26 -30.36 33.09
C LYS A 312 22.93 -29.89 31.66
N TRP A 313 22.68 -28.60 31.44
CA TRP A 313 22.12 -28.02 30.21
C TRP A 313 22.72 -28.53 28.90
N LEU A 314 24.05 -28.73 28.85
CA LEU A 314 24.75 -29.16 27.63
C LEU A 314 24.65 -30.68 27.33
N THR A 315 24.16 -31.49 28.28
CA THR A 315 24.20 -32.97 28.19
C THR A 315 22.88 -33.65 28.56
N GLY A 316 21.98 -32.98 29.26
CA GLY A 316 20.84 -33.62 29.90
C GLY A 316 21.27 -34.59 31.02
N PRO A 317 20.40 -35.55 31.40
CA PRO A 317 19.06 -35.79 30.85
C PRO A 317 18.07 -34.65 31.12
N VAL A 318 16.89 -34.72 30.50
CA VAL A 318 15.69 -34.01 30.97
C VAL A 318 15.36 -34.49 32.39
N GLU A 319 14.78 -33.63 33.24
CA GLU A 319 14.52 -34.04 34.63
C GLU A 319 13.47 -35.15 34.72
N ASP A 320 13.57 -35.99 35.76
CA ASP A 320 12.74 -37.21 35.89
C ASP A 320 11.25 -36.91 36.16
N PHE A 321 10.92 -35.70 36.64
CA PHE A 321 9.54 -35.22 36.76
C PHE A 321 9.01 -34.59 35.45
N SER A 322 9.88 -34.08 34.57
CA SER A 322 9.47 -33.24 33.44
C SER A 322 8.57 -34.01 32.49
N SER A 323 7.31 -33.58 32.34
CA SER A 323 6.28 -34.34 31.63
C SER A 323 6.60 -34.60 30.17
N ARG A 324 6.33 -35.84 29.75
CA ARG A 324 6.84 -36.43 28.50
C ARG A 324 5.73 -36.86 27.57
N GLY A 325 6.04 -36.82 26.29
CA GLY A 325 5.17 -37.32 25.25
C GLY A 325 5.20 -38.85 25.09
N PRO A 326 4.44 -39.36 24.12
CA PRO A 326 3.57 -38.58 23.27
C PRO A 326 2.28 -38.16 24.01
N THR A 327 1.42 -37.35 23.40
CA THR A 327 0.03 -37.20 23.87
C THR A 327 -0.74 -38.52 23.74
N VAL A 328 -1.96 -38.60 24.27
CA VAL A 328 -2.82 -39.80 24.15
C VAL A 328 -3.04 -40.17 22.67
N GLU A 329 -3.34 -39.19 21.81
CA GLU A 329 -3.46 -39.37 20.34
C GLU A 329 -2.11 -39.60 19.61
N ASN A 330 -1.01 -39.71 20.34
CA ASN A 330 0.36 -39.98 19.86
C ASN A 330 1.10 -38.79 19.20
N ARG A 331 0.75 -37.52 19.49
CA ARG A 331 1.55 -36.35 19.06
C ARG A 331 2.84 -36.22 19.87
N ILE A 332 3.93 -35.84 19.20
CA ILE A 332 5.24 -35.64 19.84
C ILE A 332 5.25 -34.34 20.63
N LYS A 333 5.48 -34.45 21.95
CA LYS A 333 5.54 -33.38 22.96
C LYS A 333 6.61 -33.74 24.01
N PRO A 334 7.27 -32.80 24.72
CA PRO A 334 7.17 -31.35 24.60
C PRO A 334 7.66 -30.84 23.23
N ASP A 335 7.57 -29.54 23.00
CA ASP A 335 8.06 -28.92 21.77
C ASP A 335 9.52 -28.48 21.89
N LEU A 336 9.94 -28.06 23.09
CA LEU A 336 11.29 -27.61 23.44
C LEU A 336 11.62 -28.00 24.88
N VAL A 337 12.90 -27.89 25.26
CA VAL A 337 13.31 -27.84 26.68
C VAL A 337 14.06 -26.54 27.02
N ALA A 338 13.89 -26.10 28.26
CA ALA A 338 14.51 -24.89 28.81
C ALA A 338 15.08 -25.13 30.23
N PRO A 339 15.94 -24.22 30.74
CA PRO A 339 16.61 -24.41 32.02
C PRO A 339 15.64 -24.37 33.21
N ASP A 340 15.83 -25.28 34.16
CA ASP A 340 15.22 -25.22 35.49
C ASP A 340 16.28 -25.31 36.61
N ALA A 341 15.82 -25.33 37.86
CA ALA A 341 16.64 -25.21 39.08
C ALA A 341 17.38 -23.86 39.19
N VAL A 342 16.84 -22.79 38.60
CA VAL A 342 17.48 -21.46 38.53
C VAL A 342 17.24 -20.64 39.80
N ARG A 343 18.06 -19.60 40.01
CA ARG A 343 17.84 -18.60 41.06
C ARG A 343 16.76 -17.58 40.68
N THR A 344 16.03 -17.12 41.69
CA THR A 344 15.06 -16.02 41.67
C THR A 344 15.09 -15.34 43.04
N LEU A 345 14.69 -14.07 43.17
CA LEU A 345 14.52 -13.41 44.48
C LEU A 345 13.31 -13.97 45.23
N SER A 346 12.30 -14.41 44.48
CA SER A 346 11.06 -14.96 44.99
C SER A 346 11.22 -16.27 45.81
N TYR A 347 12.21 -17.11 45.52
CA TYR A 347 12.49 -18.32 46.30
C TYR A 347 13.81 -18.21 47.09
N ASP A 348 13.78 -18.62 48.36
CA ASP A 348 14.97 -18.72 49.22
C ASP A 348 15.89 -19.91 48.84
N SER A 349 15.49 -20.67 47.82
CA SER A 349 16.21 -21.78 47.19
C SER A 349 16.08 -21.66 45.66
N GLU A 350 16.74 -22.56 44.93
CA GLU A 350 16.55 -22.68 43.48
C GLU A 350 15.10 -23.08 43.15
N PHE A 351 14.55 -22.53 42.05
CA PHE A 351 13.21 -22.77 41.52
C PHE A 351 13.26 -23.87 40.47
N TYR A 352 12.64 -25.01 40.78
CA TYR A 352 12.62 -26.23 39.95
C TYR A 352 11.32 -26.35 39.16
N GLY A 353 11.32 -27.19 38.14
CA GLY A 353 10.11 -27.58 37.42
C GLY A 353 9.98 -26.98 36.03
N THR A 354 9.05 -27.52 35.25
CA THR A 354 8.68 -26.95 33.93
C THR A 354 8.09 -25.54 34.05
N SER A 355 7.59 -25.16 35.23
CA SER A 355 7.21 -23.80 35.61
C SER A 355 8.37 -22.79 35.55
N ALA A 356 9.60 -23.21 35.84
CA ALA A 356 10.80 -22.38 35.67
C ALA A 356 11.32 -22.43 34.22
N ALA A 357 11.11 -23.55 33.52
CA ALA A 357 11.52 -23.71 32.13
C ALA A 357 10.66 -22.88 31.15
N CYS A 358 9.34 -22.86 31.31
CA CYS A 358 8.39 -22.10 30.48
C CYS A 358 8.74 -20.60 30.28
N PRO A 359 8.91 -19.78 31.33
CA PRO A 359 9.13 -18.33 31.21
C PRO A 359 10.42 -17.97 30.46
N HIS A 360 11.45 -18.81 30.52
CA HIS A 360 12.66 -18.64 29.71
C HIS A 360 12.34 -18.59 28.21
N VAL A 361 11.43 -19.44 27.73
CA VAL A 361 11.06 -19.51 26.31
C VAL A 361 10.22 -18.30 25.89
N ALA A 362 9.35 -17.81 26.78
CA ALA A 362 8.57 -16.59 26.56
C ALA A 362 9.46 -15.33 26.52
N GLY A 363 10.45 -15.23 27.40
CA GLY A 363 11.46 -14.17 27.34
C GLY A 363 12.28 -14.24 26.05
N VAL A 364 12.66 -15.43 25.58
CA VAL A 364 13.34 -15.59 24.28
C VAL A 364 12.44 -15.14 23.11
N ALA A 365 11.15 -15.47 23.13
CA ALA A 365 10.20 -15.02 22.11
C ALA A 365 10.13 -13.48 22.02
N ALA A 366 10.11 -12.79 23.17
CA ALA A 366 10.11 -11.33 23.25
C ALA A 366 11.41 -10.71 22.72
N VAL A 367 12.57 -11.26 23.10
CA VAL A 367 13.87 -10.85 22.55
C VAL A 367 13.88 -10.99 21.02
N LEU A 368 13.30 -12.06 20.47
CA LEU A 368 13.19 -12.23 19.02
C LEU A 368 12.31 -11.16 18.38
N MET A 369 11.13 -10.85 18.94
CA MET A 369 10.27 -9.76 18.44
C MET A 369 11.02 -8.41 18.36
N SER A 370 11.85 -8.10 19.36
CA SER A 370 12.66 -6.87 19.36
C SER A 370 13.84 -6.86 18.38
N SER A 371 14.17 -8.00 17.75
CA SER A 371 15.44 -8.17 17.02
C SER A 371 15.38 -7.99 15.50
N ASP A 372 14.24 -8.27 14.86
CA ASP A 372 14.05 -8.11 13.42
C ASP A 372 12.54 -7.93 13.15
N PRO A 373 12.10 -6.90 12.39
CA PRO A 373 10.71 -6.74 11.97
C PRO A 373 10.12 -7.95 11.21
N TYR A 374 10.96 -8.89 10.77
CA TYR A 374 10.50 -10.21 10.33
C TYR A 374 9.68 -10.93 11.40
N TYR A 375 9.98 -10.79 12.69
CA TYR A 375 9.31 -11.47 13.83
C TYR A 375 8.03 -10.76 14.30
N ASP A 376 7.24 -10.26 13.34
CA ASP A 376 5.95 -9.58 13.52
C ASP A 376 4.78 -10.50 13.96
N ARG A 377 4.95 -11.83 13.97
CA ARG A 377 3.87 -12.81 14.21
C ARG A 377 4.33 -14.08 14.95
N PRO A 378 3.44 -14.72 15.75
CA PRO A 378 3.69 -15.97 16.46
C PRO A 378 4.24 -17.13 15.63
N ASP A 379 3.75 -17.31 14.39
CA ASP A 379 4.15 -18.43 13.53
C ASP A 379 5.66 -18.40 13.24
N LYS A 380 6.17 -17.21 12.88
CA LYS A 380 7.59 -16.99 12.61
C LYS A 380 8.45 -17.08 13.86
N ILE A 381 7.94 -16.62 15.02
CA ILE A 381 8.67 -16.68 16.30
C ILE A 381 8.78 -18.14 16.77
N ARG A 382 7.67 -18.90 16.74
CA ARG A 382 7.64 -20.34 17.03
C ARG A 382 8.62 -21.11 16.14
N ASP A 383 8.56 -20.88 14.84
CA ASP A 383 9.43 -21.59 13.89
C ASP A 383 10.90 -21.20 14.09
N ALA A 384 11.19 -19.95 14.49
CA ALA A 384 12.51 -19.52 14.88
C ALA A 384 13.00 -20.22 16.16
N LEU A 385 12.17 -20.32 17.21
CA LEU A 385 12.45 -21.05 18.46
C LEU A 385 12.80 -22.52 18.18
N PHE A 386 11.97 -23.22 17.42
CA PHE A 386 12.23 -24.61 17.00
C PHE A 386 13.51 -24.72 16.18
N SER A 387 13.74 -23.78 15.26
CA SER A 387 14.96 -23.78 14.46
C SER A 387 16.21 -23.48 15.32
N ALA A 388 16.09 -22.72 16.41
CA ALA A 388 17.16 -22.38 17.34
C ALA A 388 17.50 -23.50 18.33
N ALA A 389 16.78 -24.63 18.29
CA ALA A 389 17.05 -25.75 19.16
C ALA A 389 18.32 -26.52 18.73
N VAL A 390 19.08 -26.96 19.74
CA VAL A 390 20.12 -27.99 19.63
C VAL A 390 19.47 -29.33 19.97
N ASP A 391 19.34 -30.17 18.96
CA ASP A 391 18.90 -31.58 19.01
C ASP A 391 19.56 -32.33 20.18
N MET A 392 18.75 -33.05 20.96
CA MET A 392 19.12 -33.80 22.17
C MET A 392 18.24 -35.04 22.28
N GLY A 393 18.80 -36.14 22.79
CA GLY A 393 18.08 -37.41 22.90
C GLY A 393 18.14 -38.23 21.61
N ILE A 394 16.98 -38.53 21.03
CA ILE A 394 16.84 -39.28 19.77
C ILE A 394 16.85 -38.28 18.60
N PRO A 395 17.74 -38.43 17.59
CA PRO A 395 17.90 -37.42 16.54
C PRO A 395 16.61 -37.04 15.80
N GLY A 396 16.27 -35.75 15.86
CA GLY A 396 14.99 -35.20 15.39
C GLY A 396 14.10 -34.74 16.54
N LYS A 397 12.80 -34.53 16.29
CA LYS A 397 11.86 -34.19 17.37
C LYS A 397 11.50 -35.44 18.15
N ASP A 398 11.75 -35.47 19.46
CA ASP A 398 11.41 -36.61 20.33
C ASP A 398 10.48 -36.25 21.51
N ASN A 399 10.10 -37.26 22.29
CA ASN A 399 9.12 -37.15 23.38
C ASN A 399 9.71 -36.71 24.74
N GLU A 400 11.02 -36.52 24.84
CA GLU A 400 11.72 -36.11 26.06
C GLU A 400 12.23 -34.67 25.96
N PHE A 401 12.86 -34.34 24.83
CA PHE A 401 13.51 -33.05 24.57
C PHE A 401 12.75 -32.16 23.58
N GLY A 402 11.72 -32.69 22.91
CA GLY A 402 11.06 -31.99 21.81
C GLY A 402 12.03 -31.79 20.65
N TRP A 403 12.17 -30.55 20.15
CA TRP A 403 13.23 -30.20 19.19
C TRP A 403 14.62 -30.05 19.82
N GLY A 404 14.73 -30.15 21.16
CA GLY A 404 15.97 -29.97 21.91
C GLY A 404 16.02 -28.68 22.71
N ARG A 405 17.23 -28.34 23.19
CA ARG A 405 17.48 -27.17 24.02
C ARG A 405 17.63 -25.90 23.19
N ILE A 406 17.03 -24.79 23.60
CA ILE A 406 17.17 -23.51 22.88
C ILE A 406 18.61 -23.00 22.95
N ASP A 407 19.16 -22.54 21.82
CA ASP A 407 20.45 -21.87 21.77
C ASP A 407 20.41 -20.69 20.78
N LEU A 408 20.12 -19.48 21.27
CA LEU A 408 19.97 -18.27 20.45
C LEU A 408 21.22 -17.93 19.63
N SER A 409 22.39 -18.45 20.01
CA SER A 409 23.59 -18.33 19.17
C SER A 409 23.37 -18.92 17.78
N ILE A 410 22.54 -19.95 17.64
CA ILE A 410 22.21 -20.58 16.37
C ILE A 410 21.56 -19.59 15.42
N LEU A 411 20.69 -18.66 15.85
CA LEU A 411 20.06 -17.71 14.93
C LEU A 411 21.07 -16.66 14.44
N LEU A 412 21.90 -16.14 15.34
CA LEU A 412 22.97 -15.20 15.01
C LEU A 412 24.03 -15.84 14.09
N ASP A 413 24.44 -17.07 14.39
CA ASP A 413 25.47 -17.80 13.64
C ASP A 413 24.87 -18.57 12.43
N ARG A 414 23.54 -18.61 12.31
CA ARG A 414 22.84 -19.01 11.08
C ARG A 414 22.77 -17.91 10.04
N LYS A 415 22.90 -16.61 10.41
CA LYS A 415 22.81 -15.47 9.46
C LYS A 415 23.34 -15.85 8.09
N ALA A 416 22.49 -15.68 7.09
CA ALA A 416 22.84 -15.94 5.71
C ALA A 416 23.95 -14.96 5.27
N PRO A 417 24.58 -15.17 4.12
CA PRO A 417 24.97 -14.02 3.30
C PRO A 417 23.75 -13.11 3.12
N GLU A 418 23.92 -11.82 3.37
CA GLU A 418 22.84 -10.83 3.35
C GLU A 418 23.26 -9.70 2.40
N MET A 419 22.54 -9.55 1.29
CA MET A 419 22.89 -8.64 0.21
C MET A 419 22.31 -7.25 0.47
N HIS A 420 23.19 -6.26 0.60
CA HIS A 420 22.83 -4.85 0.44
C HIS A 420 23.33 -4.36 -0.92
N ILE A 421 22.54 -3.53 -1.62
CA ILE A 421 22.84 -3.04 -2.97
C ILE A 421 22.69 -1.52 -3.03
N SER A 422 23.63 -0.84 -3.67
CA SER A 422 23.66 0.63 -3.70
C SER A 422 22.56 1.29 -4.53
N ALA A 423 21.93 0.54 -5.45
CA ALA A 423 20.83 1.02 -6.29
C ALA A 423 20.02 -0.15 -6.90
N LEU A 424 18.71 0.02 -6.99
CA LEU A 424 17.79 -0.88 -7.73
C LEU A 424 17.41 -0.36 -9.13
N GLU A 425 17.80 0.87 -9.48
CA GLU A 425 17.73 1.41 -10.85
C GLU A 425 19.09 2.00 -11.26
N VAL A 426 19.47 1.82 -12.53
CA VAL A 426 20.60 2.52 -13.17
C VAL A 426 20.13 3.20 -14.46
N ALA A 427 20.03 4.53 -14.42
CA ALA A 427 19.64 5.38 -15.55
C ALA A 427 20.85 6.07 -16.20
N PHE A 428 21.13 5.75 -17.47
CA PHE A 428 22.24 6.30 -18.25
C PHE A 428 21.93 7.62 -18.97
N GLY A 429 20.69 8.12 -18.87
CA GLY A 429 20.28 9.37 -19.49
C GLY A 429 20.29 9.32 -21.02
N ARG A 430 21.07 10.19 -21.67
CA ARG A 430 21.10 10.43 -23.12
C ARG A 430 22.51 10.23 -23.67
N ILE A 431 22.72 9.16 -24.45
CA ILE A 431 24.04 8.73 -24.97
C ILE A 431 23.99 8.61 -26.50
N THR A 432 25.06 9.00 -27.19
CA THR A 432 25.15 8.91 -28.66
C THR A 432 25.15 7.45 -29.12
N VAL A 433 24.43 7.14 -30.21
CA VAL A 433 24.46 5.81 -30.83
C VAL A 433 25.88 5.43 -31.23
N GLY A 434 26.36 4.29 -30.70
CA GLY A 434 27.70 3.77 -30.91
C GLY A 434 28.73 4.12 -29.81
N GLU A 435 28.44 5.08 -28.94
CA GLU A 435 29.24 5.37 -27.73
C GLU A 435 28.85 4.44 -26.57
N GLU A 436 29.74 4.26 -25.60
CA GLU A 436 29.49 3.42 -24.41
C GLU A 436 29.72 4.25 -23.15
N GLN A 437 28.76 4.21 -22.22
CA GLN A 437 28.85 4.85 -20.91
C GLN A 437 28.82 3.78 -19.81
N SER A 438 29.51 4.03 -18.69
CA SER A 438 29.52 3.14 -17.53
C SER A 438 28.97 3.79 -16.26
N ALA A 439 28.34 2.98 -15.42
CA ALA A 439 27.89 3.27 -14.06
C ALA A 439 28.35 2.12 -13.13
N ILE A 440 28.21 2.30 -11.81
CA ILE A 440 28.66 1.32 -10.81
C ILE A 440 27.49 0.95 -9.89
N ILE A 441 27.30 -0.34 -9.66
CA ILE A 441 26.52 -0.88 -8.54
C ILE A 441 27.51 -1.41 -7.51
N GLU A 442 27.41 -1.00 -6.26
CA GLU A 442 28.11 -1.63 -5.15
C GLU A 442 27.19 -2.63 -4.46
N ILE A 443 27.74 -3.81 -4.14
CA ILE A 443 27.09 -4.89 -3.42
C ILE A 443 27.90 -5.14 -2.16
N GLU A 444 27.28 -4.92 -1.01
CA GLU A 444 27.84 -5.23 0.31
C GLU A 444 27.23 -6.53 0.85
N ASN A 445 28.02 -7.28 1.60
CA ASN A 445 27.55 -8.41 2.38
C ASN A 445 27.48 -8.04 3.86
N THR A 446 26.29 -7.68 4.34
CA THR A 446 26.02 -7.35 5.75
C THR A 446 25.83 -8.61 6.62
N GLY A 447 25.82 -9.79 5.99
CA GLY A 447 25.73 -11.09 6.64
C GLY A 447 27.08 -11.61 7.16
N ASN A 448 27.04 -12.70 7.94
CA ASN A 448 28.26 -13.30 8.53
C ASN A 448 28.79 -14.54 7.78
N LYS A 449 28.25 -14.84 6.58
CA LYS A 449 28.72 -15.89 5.67
C LYS A 449 28.97 -15.34 4.27
N GLU A 450 29.77 -16.03 3.46
CA GLU A 450 30.15 -15.56 2.12
C GLU A 450 28.95 -15.44 1.17
N LEU A 451 28.71 -14.21 0.71
CA LEU A 451 27.73 -13.90 -0.33
C LEU A 451 28.35 -14.18 -1.70
N ARG A 452 27.69 -15.05 -2.44
CA ARG A 452 28.10 -15.49 -3.77
C ARG A 452 27.06 -15.09 -4.80
N ILE A 453 27.40 -14.12 -5.62
CA ILE A 453 26.70 -13.87 -6.89
C ILE A 453 27.11 -14.99 -7.85
N SER A 454 26.15 -15.84 -8.21
CA SER A 454 26.38 -17.04 -9.03
C SER A 454 26.25 -16.77 -10.53
N LYS A 455 25.48 -15.75 -10.91
CA LYS A 455 25.18 -15.34 -12.28
C LYS A 455 24.60 -13.92 -12.26
N VAL A 456 24.82 -13.16 -13.33
CA VAL A 456 24.01 -11.99 -13.67
C VAL A 456 23.45 -12.19 -15.08
N ALA A 457 22.14 -11.99 -15.26
CA ALA A 457 21.46 -12.01 -16.54
C ALA A 457 20.94 -10.60 -16.89
N VAL A 458 20.85 -10.28 -18.17
CA VAL A 458 20.23 -9.04 -18.68
C VAL A 458 19.59 -9.34 -20.03
N SER A 459 18.41 -8.77 -20.31
CA SER A 459 17.61 -9.13 -21.48
C SER A 459 17.98 -8.39 -22.77
N ASP A 460 18.32 -7.10 -22.71
CA ASP A 460 18.79 -6.33 -23.87
C ASP A 460 20.33 -6.23 -23.88
N PRO A 461 21.04 -6.77 -24.90
CA PRO A 461 22.50 -6.75 -24.99
C PRO A 461 23.11 -5.36 -25.26
N VAL A 462 22.33 -4.28 -25.39
CA VAL A 462 22.86 -2.90 -25.26
C VAL A 462 23.32 -2.59 -23.84
N PHE A 463 22.87 -3.37 -22.84
CA PHE A 463 23.34 -3.32 -21.46
C PHE A 463 24.28 -4.50 -21.15
N ARG A 464 25.29 -4.26 -20.31
CA ARG A 464 26.27 -5.28 -19.91
C ARG A 464 26.74 -5.06 -18.47
N LEU A 465 26.66 -6.08 -17.63
CA LEU A 465 27.10 -6.05 -16.23
C LEU A 465 28.31 -6.97 -16.05
N VAL A 466 29.39 -6.46 -15.46
CA VAL A 466 30.61 -7.24 -15.18
C VAL A 466 31.25 -6.87 -13.84
N PRO A 467 31.81 -7.84 -13.09
CA PRO A 467 31.77 -9.29 -13.34
C PRO A 467 30.37 -9.88 -13.07
N SER A 468 30.03 -10.97 -13.75
CA SER A 468 28.75 -11.67 -13.60
C SER A 468 28.76 -12.75 -12.50
N VAL A 469 29.90 -12.94 -11.82
CA VAL A 469 30.11 -13.87 -10.70
C VAL A 469 31.02 -13.18 -9.69
N LEU A 470 30.64 -13.20 -8.41
CA LEU A 470 31.39 -12.59 -7.30
C LEU A 470 31.29 -13.46 -6.06
N ASN A 471 32.37 -13.47 -5.27
CA ASN A 471 32.36 -13.91 -3.88
C ASN A 471 32.68 -12.69 -3.00
N ILE A 472 31.89 -12.48 -1.95
CA ILE A 472 31.92 -11.30 -1.09
C ILE A 472 31.96 -11.78 0.36
N ALA A 473 33.10 -11.59 1.02
CA ALA A 473 33.27 -11.94 2.42
C ALA A 473 32.35 -11.11 3.34
N PRO A 474 32.02 -11.59 4.56
CA PRO A 474 31.30 -10.82 5.56
C PRO A 474 31.86 -9.41 5.78
N GLY A 475 30.97 -8.43 5.97
CA GLY A 475 31.35 -7.02 6.22
C GLY A 475 32.23 -6.42 5.14
N SER A 476 32.09 -6.87 3.90
CA SER A 476 32.88 -6.43 2.75
C SER A 476 32.00 -6.11 1.55
N SER A 477 32.48 -5.23 0.68
CA SER A 477 31.80 -4.83 -0.54
C SER A 477 32.58 -5.23 -1.80
N LYS A 478 31.85 -5.42 -2.91
CA LYS A 478 32.36 -5.56 -4.28
C LYS A 478 31.49 -4.75 -5.22
N ARG A 479 32.07 -4.30 -6.33
CA ARG A 479 31.35 -3.56 -7.36
C ARG A 479 31.06 -4.40 -8.60
N ILE A 480 29.94 -4.10 -9.25
CA ILE A 480 29.61 -4.50 -10.61
C ILE A 480 29.60 -3.23 -11.47
N ASP A 481 30.46 -3.22 -12.49
CA ASP A 481 30.51 -2.16 -13.49
C ASP A 481 29.42 -2.44 -14.54
N VAL A 482 28.44 -1.52 -14.64
CA VAL A 482 27.30 -1.59 -15.57
C VAL A 482 27.59 -0.68 -16.76
N TYR A 483 27.37 -1.19 -17.97
CA TYR A 483 27.63 -0.47 -19.22
C TYR A 483 26.36 -0.37 -20.06
N PHE A 484 26.20 0.75 -20.75
CA PHE A 484 25.15 0.99 -21.75
C PHE A 484 25.76 1.48 -23.06
N LYS A 485 25.41 0.81 -24.17
CA LYS A 485 25.88 1.10 -25.53
C LYS A 485 24.72 1.08 -26.53
N PRO A 486 24.02 2.21 -26.76
CA PRO A 486 22.88 2.24 -27.67
C PRO A 486 23.29 1.99 -29.13
N THR A 487 22.53 1.13 -29.80
CA THR A 487 22.76 0.73 -31.21
C THR A 487 21.77 1.37 -32.20
N SER A 488 20.71 2.01 -31.71
CA SER A 488 19.82 2.88 -32.48
C SER A 488 19.32 4.03 -31.61
N ASP A 489 18.65 4.99 -32.25
CA ASP A 489 17.87 6.02 -31.57
C ASP A 489 16.80 5.42 -30.62
N GLY A 490 16.35 6.22 -29.66
CA GLY A 490 15.21 5.93 -28.78
C GLY A 490 15.55 5.43 -27.37
N LYS A 491 14.54 5.43 -26.47
CA LYS A 491 14.63 4.86 -25.12
C LYS A 491 14.90 3.35 -25.23
N ARG A 492 15.71 2.85 -24.31
CA ARG A 492 15.97 1.43 -24.02
C ARG A 492 15.73 1.20 -22.54
N THR A 493 15.08 0.09 -22.23
CA THR A 493 14.88 -0.39 -20.87
C THR A 493 15.17 -1.89 -20.85
N SER A 494 15.75 -2.36 -19.76
CA SER A 494 16.04 -3.77 -19.54
C SER A 494 15.94 -4.06 -18.06
N LEU A 495 15.63 -5.32 -17.73
CA LEU A 495 15.81 -5.83 -16.37
C LEU A 495 17.12 -6.63 -16.34
N ALA A 496 17.87 -6.50 -15.25
CA ALA A 496 19.02 -7.33 -14.95
C ALA A 496 18.76 -8.13 -13.67
N THR A 497 18.83 -9.45 -13.76
CA THR A 497 18.62 -10.35 -12.62
C THR A 497 19.96 -10.84 -12.08
N ILE A 498 20.24 -10.52 -10.82
CA ILE A 498 21.40 -10.92 -10.05
C ILE A 498 21.01 -12.17 -9.25
N TYR A 499 21.68 -13.30 -9.52
CA TYR A 499 21.40 -14.58 -8.88
C TYR A 499 22.38 -14.80 -7.71
N SER A 500 21.90 -15.09 -6.51
CA SER A 500 22.74 -15.19 -5.31
C SER A 500 22.45 -16.41 -4.43
N ASN A 501 23.21 -16.56 -3.35
CA ASN A 501 22.95 -17.51 -2.26
C ASN A 501 22.38 -16.84 -0.99
N ASP A 502 21.99 -15.57 -1.06
CA ASP A 502 21.12 -14.93 -0.07
C ASP A 502 19.73 -15.57 -0.16
N SER A 503 19.21 -16.07 0.95
CA SER A 503 17.88 -16.71 1.02
C SER A 503 16.71 -15.73 0.96
N ARG A 504 16.95 -14.44 1.29
CA ARG A 504 15.98 -13.34 1.14
C ARG A 504 15.99 -12.81 -0.30
N TYR A 505 17.15 -12.79 -0.95
CA TYR A 505 17.33 -12.28 -2.33
C TYR A 505 18.06 -13.27 -3.27
N PRO A 506 17.49 -14.46 -3.54
CA PRO A 506 18.09 -15.46 -4.44
C PRO A 506 18.09 -15.01 -5.90
N GLU A 507 17.08 -14.23 -6.31
CA GLU A 507 17.02 -13.50 -7.59
C GLU A 507 16.62 -12.05 -7.31
N LEU A 508 17.56 -11.12 -7.48
CA LEU A 508 17.34 -9.68 -7.29
C LEU A 508 17.30 -8.97 -8.64
N VAL A 509 16.28 -8.15 -8.89
CA VAL A 509 16.09 -7.44 -10.16
C VAL A 509 16.52 -5.98 -10.03
N VAL A 510 17.35 -5.54 -10.97
CA VAL A 510 17.76 -4.13 -11.14
C VAL A 510 17.19 -3.61 -12.46
N ALA A 511 16.51 -2.46 -12.41
CA ALA A 511 16.01 -1.77 -13.59
C ALA A 511 17.13 -0.98 -14.29
N LEU A 512 17.23 -1.10 -15.61
CA LEU A 512 18.20 -0.37 -16.41
C LEU A 512 17.48 0.49 -17.44
N SER A 513 17.88 1.75 -17.57
CA SER A 513 17.30 2.68 -18.54
C SER A 513 18.36 3.55 -19.23
N GLY A 514 18.11 3.92 -20.48
CA GLY A 514 19.01 4.80 -21.24
C GLY A 514 18.42 5.16 -22.60
N THR A 515 18.76 6.32 -23.15
CA THR A 515 18.26 6.79 -24.45
C THR A 515 19.42 6.90 -25.43
N GLY A 516 19.34 6.14 -26.53
CA GLY A 516 20.19 6.35 -27.68
C GLY A 516 19.80 7.61 -28.45
N ILE A 517 20.77 8.42 -28.83
CA ILE A 517 20.59 9.54 -29.77
C ILE A 517 21.33 9.22 -31.06
N ALA A 518 20.59 9.07 -32.16
CA ALA A 518 21.16 9.11 -33.49
C ALA A 518 21.44 10.57 -33.87
N ILE A 519 22.71 10.94 -34.02
CA ILE A 519 23.08 12.21 -34.64
C ILE A 519 22.70 12.12 -36.12
N LYS A 520 21.53 12.66 -36.48
CA LYS A 520 21.13 12.85 -37.87
C LYS A 520 22.18 13.75 -38.54
N PRO A 521 22.89 13.29 -39.59
CA PRO A 521 23.87 14.13 -40.25
C PRO A 521 23.12 15.23 -41.01
N VAL A 522 23.24 16.47 -40.55
CA VAL A 522 22.65 17.64 -41.21
C VAL A 522 23.19 17.81 -42.62
N ARG A 523 22.31 18.07 -43.59
CA ARG A 523 22.64 18.23 -45.01
C ARG A 523 21.95 19.45 -45.58
N PRO A 524 22.67 20.36 -46.25
CA PRO A 524 22.03 21.36 -47.10
C PRO A 524 21.39 20.69 -48.32
N GLN A 525 20.25 21.22 -48.76
CA GLN A 525 19.63 20.80 -50.01
C GLN A 525 19.14 22.03 -50.78
N ILE A 526 19.71 22.28 -51.96
CA ILE A 526 19.37 23.45 -52.77
C ILE A 526 18.11 23.20 -53.60
N LEU A 527 17.13 24.08 -53.46
CA LEU A 527 15.96 24.17 -54.33
C LEU A 527 15.85 25.58 -54.90
N VAL A 528 15.73 25.70 -56.21
CA VAL A 528 15.67 27.00 -56.90
C VAL A 528 14.29 27.26 -57.49
N SER A 529 13.70 28.41 -57.16
CA SER A 529 12.35 28.76 -57.58
C SER A 529 12.28 30.19 -58.12
N PRO A 530 11.81 30.41 -59.37
CA PRO A 530 11.45 29.40 -60.36
C PRO A 530 12.68 28.77 -61.02
N GLY A 531 12.67 27.45 -61.28
CA GLY A 531 13.72 26.74 -62.03
C GLY A 531 13.91 27.14 -63.50
N LYS A 532 13.23 28.21 -63.95
CA LYS A 532 13.49 28.91 -65.21
C LYS A 532 13.11 30.39 -65.06
N LEU A 533 14.01 31.29 -65.45
CA LEU A 533 13.84 32.73 -65.33
C LEU A 533 13.31 33.31 -66.64
N VAL A 534 11.97 33.27 -66.80
CA VAL A 534 11.30 33.92 -67.93
C VAL A 534 11.10 35.39 -67.59
N PHE A 535 12.00 36.24 -68.09
CA PHE A 535 11.90 37.70 -67.96
C PHE A 535 10.73 38.28 -68.75
N GLY A 536 10.22 37.53 -69.75
CA GLY A 536 9.13 37.96 -70.61
C GLY A 536 9.58 39.05 -71.56
N ASP A 537 8.72 40.06 -71.70
CA ASP A 537 8.78 41.09 -72.74
C ASP A 537 9.46 42.37 -72.18
N ILE A 538 10.80 42.44 -72.25
CA ILE A 538 11.66 43.54 -71.74
C ILE A 538 11.74 44.67 -72.78
N VAL A 539 11.73 45.94 -72.38
CA VAL A 539 11.91 47.07 -73.33
C VAL A 539 13.38 47.29 -73.67
N ILE A 540 13.72 47.61 -74.94
CA ILE A 540 15.11 47.92 -75.34
C ILE A 540 15.68 49.04 -74.46
N GLY A 541 16.85 48.80 -73.85
CA GLY A 541 17.52 49.75 -72.96
C GLY A 541 17.10 49.65 -71.49
N ASN A 542 16.01 48.96 -71.17
CA ASN A 542 15.62 48.66 -69.78
C ASN A 542 16.24 47.34 -69.32
N SER A 543 16.53 47.23 -68.02
CA SER A 543 16.85 45.96 -67.38
C SER A 543 15.58 45.19 -66.99
N GLY A 544 15.45 43.94 -67.41
CA GLY A 544 14.49 43.03 -66.78
C GLY A 544 15.09 42.48 -65.49
N LYS A 545 14.36 42.53 -64.37
CA LYS A 545 14.76 41.88 -63.12
C LYS A 545 13.82 40.73 -62.80
N LYS A 546 14.38 39.62 -62.31
CA LYS A 546 13.63 38.50 -61.72
C LYS A 546 14.35 38.08 -60.45
N VAL A 547 13.57 37.91 -59.38
CA VAL A 547 14.05 37.24 -58.19
C VAL A 547 14.08 35.74 -58.49
N LEU A 548 15.21 35.11 -58.19
CA LEU A 548 15.34 33.69 -58.03
C LEU A 548 15.44 33.42 -56.52
N ASN A 549 14.44 32.76 -55.95
CA ASN A 549 14.56 32.26 -54.59
C ASN A 549 15.47 31.03 -54.61
N VAL A 550 16.57 31.08 -53.88
CA VAL A 550 17.44 29.93 -53.59
C VAL A 550 17.08 29.48 -52.18
N LEU A 551 16.27 28.43 -52.11
CA LEU A 551 15.80 27.83 -50.88
C LEU A 551 16.78 26.74 -50.42
N ASN A 552 16.98 26.65 -49.12
CA ASN A 552 17.59 25.50 -48.48
C ASN A 552 16.49 24.65 -47.85
N VAL A 553 16.10 23.57 -48.54
CA VAL A 553 15.08 22.62 -48.05
C VAL A 553 15.70 21.47 -47.24
N GLY A 554 16.97 21.61 -46.87
CA GLY A 554 17.71 20.68 -46.00
C GLY A 554 17.90 21.23 -44.59
N ASP A 555 18.42 20.39 -43.71
CA ASP A 555 18.64 20.66 -42.28
C ASP A 555 20.07 21.11 -41.92
N GLY A 556 20.96 21.24 -42.91
CA GLY A 556 22.30 21.83 -42.77
C GLY A 556 22.45 23.14 -43.55
N GLN A 557 23.39 24.01 -43.15
CA GLN A 557 23.65 25.30 -43.81
C GLN A 557 24.12 25.13 -45.27
N LEU A 558 23.38 25.74 -46.21
CA LEU A 558 23.68 25.75 -47.63
C LEU A 558 24.66 26.88 -47.94
N GLU A 559 25.83 26.54 -48.45
CA GLU A 559 26.84 27.47 -48.96
C GLU A 559 26.77 27.47 -50.49
N VAL A 560 26.40 28.61 -51.10
CA VAL A 560 26.52 28.82 -52.55
C VAL A 560 27.88 29.44 -52.82
N THR A 561 28.76 28.68 -53.47
CA THR A 561 30.21 28.95 -53.53
C THR A 561 30.65 29.68 -54.80
N SER A 562 29.84 29.63 -55.86
CA SER A 562 30.00 30.48 -57.05
C SER A 562 28.72 30.52 -57.89
N LEU A 563 28.58 31.58 -58.69
CA LEU A 563 27.62 31.64 -59.78
C LEU A 563 28.33 31.96 -61.10
N SER A 564 27.84 31.42 -62.21
CA SER A 564 28.34 31.74 -63.54
C SER A 564 27.20 31.80 -64.56
N ALA A 565 27.18 32.84 -65.38
CA ALA A 565 26.26 32.97 -66.50
C ALA A 565 27.00 32.76 -67.83
N ASN A 566 26.42 32.00 -68.76
CA ASN A 566 27.03 31.77 -70.07
C ASN A 566 26.86 32.96 -71.06
N SER A 567 26.42 34.12 -70.57
CA SER A 567 26.22 35.35 -71.34
C SER A 567 26.48 36.60 -70.50
N THR A 568 27.13 37.61 -71.09
CA THR A 568 27.31 38.94 -70.49
C THR A 568 26.02 39.77 -70.39
N SER A 569 24.91 39.29 -70.98
CA SER A 569 23.59 39.93 -70.87
C SER A 569 22.86 39.63 -69.55
N LEU A 570 23.44 38.79 -68.68
CA LEU A 570 22.94 38.49 -67.35
C LEU A 570 23.93 38.91 -66.26
N THR A 571 23.40 39.42 -65.16
CA THR A 571 24.12 39.74 -63.92
C THR A 571 23.30 39.28 -62.72
N VAL A 572 23.95 39.10 -61.58
CA VAL A 572 23.34 38.66 -60.30
C VAL A 572 23.73 39.64 -59.19
N SER A 573 22.92 39.73 -58.15
CA SER A 573 23.16 40.62 -57.00
C SER A 573 24.41 40.25 -56.19
N GLU A 574 24.68 38.96 -56.01
CA GLU A 574 25.88 38.43 -55.36
C GLU A 574 26.40 37.15 -56.03
N GLN A 575 27.61 36.74 -55.64
CA GLN A 575 28.35 35.60 -56.22
C GLN A 575 28.60 34.46 -55.23
N VAL A 576 28.49 34.74 -53.93
CA VAL A 576 28.71 33.81 -52.81
C VAL A 576 27.77 34.23 -51.69
N PHE A 577 27.01 33.30 -51.12
CA PHE A 577 26.12 33.54 -49.98
C PHE A 577 25.76 32.22 -49.27
N SER A 578 25.28 32.33 -48.03
CA SER A 578 24.81 31.19 -47.24
C SER A 578 23.31 31.28 -46.97
N VAL A 579 22.64 30.13 -46.95
CA VAL A 579 21.21 30.00 -46.66
C VAL A 579 21.02 29.04 -45.48
N VAL A 580 20.45 29.54 -44.39
CA VAL A 580 20.11 28.74 -43.20
C VAL A 580 19.09 27.64 -43.55
N PRO A 581 18.99 26.54 -42.78
CA PRO A 581 17.93 25.54 -42.93
C PRO A 581 16.54 26.17 -43.02
N GLU A 582 15.69 25.64 -43.90
CA GLU A 582 14.36 26.15 -44.27
C GLU A 582 14.32 27.59 -44.84
N GLY A 583 15.46 28.28 -44.89
CA GLY A 583 15.58 29.64 -45.38
C GLY A 583 15.46 29.76 -46.91
N SER A 584 15.14 30.98 -47.37
CA SER A 584 15.08 31.34 -48.79
C SER A 584 15.84 32.63 -49.04
N HIS A 585 16.86 32.59 -49.91
CA HIS A 585 17.63 33.78 -50.30
C HIS A 585 17.15 34.34 -51.65
N PRO A 586 16.65 35.59 -51.72
CA PRO A 586 16.09 36.17 -52.94
C PRO A 586 17.18 36.78 -53.85
N LEU A 587 17.88 35.94 -54.62
CA LEU A 587 18.89 36.35 -55.60
C LEU A 587 18.27 37.19 -56.73
N VAL A 588 18.69 38.44 -56.91
CA VAL A 588 18.17 39.33 -57.96
C VAL A 588 18.95 39.14 -59.26
N VAL A 589 18.41 38.33 -60.17
CA VAL A 589 18.96 38.13 -61.51
C VAL A 589 18.48 39.27 -62.43
N THR A 590 19.42 39.96 -63.05
CA THR A 590 19.19 41.15 -63.88
C THR A 590 19.64 40.89 -65.32
N ALA A 591 18.69 40.93 -66.25
CA ALA A 591 18.93 40.80 -67.69
C ALA A 591 18.97 42.19 -68.36
N THR A 592 20.05 42.48 -69.06
CA THR A 592 20.27 43.74 -69.81
C THR A 592 20.58 43.45 -71.29
N PRO A 593 19.62 42.89 -72.05
CA PRO A 593 19.83 42.54 -73.46
C PRO A 593 20.01 43.79 -74.33
N SER A 594 21.19 43.93 -74.94
CA SER A 594 21.55 45.06 -75.81
C SER A 594 21.02 44.94 -77.25
N THR A 595 20.49 43.79 -77.64
CA THR A 595 20.00 43.52 -79.00
C THR A 595 18.52 43.15 -79.03
N LYS A 596 17.81 43.63 -80.05
CA LYS A 596 16.39 43.34 -80.28
C LYS A 596 16.22 41.89 -80.77
N GLY A 597 15.52 41.06 -80.00
CA GLY A 597 15.24 39.68 -80.35
C GLY A 597 14.69 38.89 -79.17
N THR A 598 14.90 37.57 -79.20
CA THR A 598 14.79 36.69 -78.04
C THR A 598 16.18 36.29 -77.57
N PHE A 599 16.44 36.33 -76.26
CA PHE A 599 17.64 35.75 -75.67
C PHE A 599 17.30 34.45 -74.94
N PHE A 600 18.26 33.52 -74.93
CA PHE A 600 18.25 32.29 -74.16
C PHE A 600 19.69 32.04 -73.68
N THR A 601 19.86 31.81 -72.39
CA THR A 601 21.17 31.74 -71.71
C THR A 601 20.97 30.98 -70.38
N GLU A 602 22.04 30.52 -69.77
CA GLU A 602 22.02 29.69 -68.56
C GLU A 602 22.80 30.36 -67.44
N LEU A 603 22.26 30.24 -66.22
CA LEU A 603 22.91 30.60 -64.96
C LEU A 603 23.16 29.31 -64.17
N THR A 604 24.42 28.98 -63.89
CA THR A 604 24.81 27.84 -63.06
C THR A 604 25.24 28.34 -61.68
N LEU A 605 24.66 27.75 -60.64
CA LEU A 605 25.01 27.93 -59.24
C LEU A 605 25.78 26.69 -58.78
N GLU A 606 26.88 26.87 -58.04
CA GLU A 606 27.62 25.78 -57.40
C GLU A 606 27.47 25.88 -55.87
N SER A 607 27.29 24.74 -55.18
CA SER A 607 26.98 24.73 -53.74
C SER A 607 27.54 23.51 -53.00
N ASN A 608 27.43 23.52 -51.68
CA ASN A 608 27.79 22.39 -50.81
C ASN A 608 26.70 21.30 -50.67
N ASP A 609 25.60 21.35 -51.43
CA ASP A 609 24.61 20.26 -51.50
C ASP A 609 25.29 18.98 -52.02
N PRO A 610 25.30 17.86 -51.25
CA PRO A 610 25.98 16.62 -51.65
C PRO A 610 25.26 15.83 -52.75
N TYR A 611 24.01 16.16 -53.06
CA TYR A 611 23.18 15.55 -54.11
C TYR A 611 23.06 16.44 -55.35
N SER A 612 22.95 17.77 -55.15
CA SER A 612 22.81 18.78 -56.22
C SER A 612 23.93 19.85 -56.16
N PRO A 613 25.22 19.49 -56.19
CA PRO A 613 26.33 20.44 -56.00
C PRO A 613 26.44 21.48 -57.13
N LYS A 614 25.75 21.28 -58.26
CA LYS A 614 25.59 22.27 -59.34
C LYS A 614 24.14 22.30 -59.83
N VAL A 615 23.57 23.49 -59.91
CA VAL A 615 22.19 23.72 -60.40
C VAL A 615 22.22 24.72 -61.55
N THR A 616 21.79 24.30 -62.73
CA THR A 616 21.72 25.15 -63.93
C THR A 616 20.28 25.56 -64.23
N ILE A 617 20.08 26.87 -64.43
CA ILE A 617 18.79 27.52 -64.60
C ILE A 617 18.76 28.21 -65.96
N THR A 618 17.73 27.92 -66.75
CA THR A 618 17.53 28.58 -68.05
C THR A 618 16.90 29.95 -67.85
N ALA A 619 17.47 30.96 -68.49
CA ALA A 619 17.05 32.35 -68.45
C ALA A 619 16.71 32.83 -69.86
N ALA A 620 15.48 33.31 -70.04
CA ALA A 620 14.95 33.63 -71.35
C ALA A 620 14.05 34.88 -71.33
N GLY A 621 14.06 35.62 -72.43
CA GLY A 621 13.23 36.80 -72.61
C GLY A 621 13.21 37.29 -74.05
N ARG A 622 12.31 38.23 -74.33
CA ARG A 622 12.06 38.83 -75.64
C ARG A 622 12.06 40.35 -75.47
N VAL A 623 12.51 41.09 -76.48
CA VAL A 623 12.76 42.54 -76.35
C VAL A 623 11.78 43.39 -77.20
N VAL A 624 10.94 44.22 -76.55
CA VAL A 624 9.64 44.77 -77.06
C VAL A 624 9.22 46.16 -76.47
N ALA A 625 7.92 46.40 -76.22
CA ALA A 625 7.21 47.51 -75.52
C ALA A 625 6.00 46.98 -74.68
N SER A 626 5.34 47.77 -73.80
CA SER A 626 4.66 47.29 -72.54
C SER A 626 3.16 47.65 -72.25
N GLN A 627 2.41 46.84 -71.43
CA GLN A 627 1.21 47.07 -70.51
C GLN A 627 0.44 45.74 -70.16
N GLY A 628 -0.50 45.50 -69.20
CA GLY A 628 -0.89 46.09 -67.87
C GLY A 628 -2.41 46.09 -67.46
N SER A 629 -2.92 45.30 -66.44
CA SER A 629 -4.30 45.42 -65.82
C SER A 629 -4.65 44.54 -64.55
N ASP A 630 -5.77 44.84 -63.83
CA ASP A 630 -6.57 44.10 -62.76
C ASP A 630 -6.62 44.67 -61.28
N PHE A 631 -7.55 44.23 -60.37
CA PHE A 631 -7.96 44.87 -59.04
C PHE A 631 -8.31 43.89 -57.83
N GLY A 632 -8.32 44.35 -56.54
CA GLY A 632 -8.77 43.60 -55.30
C GLY A 632 -8.75 44.37 -53.92
N VAL A 633 -9.01 43.71 -52.75
CA VAL A 633 -9.04 44.30 -51.35
C VAL A 633 -8.67 43.27 -50.24
N ARG A 634 -8.17 43.71 -49.06
CA ARG A 634 -7.93 42.93 -47.79
C ARG A 634 -8.12 43.79 -46.50
N ALA A 635 -8.24 43.15 -45.33
CA ALA A 635 -8.19 43.78 -44.00
C ALA A 635 -7.71 42.79 -42.91
N ASP A 636 -7.23 43.31 -41.76
CA ASP A 636 -6.78 42.53 -40.60
C ASP A 636 -7.06 43.25 -39.25
N LEU A 637 -6.86 42.52 -38.13
CA LEU A 637 -7.00 42.99 -36.75
C LEU A 637 -5.65 43.18 -36.00
N ASP A 638 -4.54 42.70 -36.54
CA ASP A 638 -3.22 42.79 -35.90
C ASP A 638 -2.70 44.25 -35.93
N PRO A 639 -2.12 44.81 -34.85
CA PRO A 639 -1.35 46.05 -34.93
C PRO A 639 -0.08 45.99 -35.81
N ASN A 640 0.48 44.81 -36.11
CA ASN A 640 1.67 44.66 -36.97
C ASN A 640 1.36 44.97 -38.44
N SER A 641 2.40 45.30 -39.22
CA SER A 641 2.28 45.64 -40.63
C SER A 641 2.97 44.61 -41.54
N GLY A 642 2.20 43.84 -42.31
CA GLY A 642 2.73 42.98 -43.40
C GLY A 642 2.15 41.56 -43.50
N ASN A 643 1.22 41.21 -42.63
CA ASN A 643 0.67 39.86 -42.44
C ASN A 643 -0.87 39.86 -42.54
N GLN A 644 -1.42 40.43 -43.63
CA GLN A 644 -2.85 40.73 -43.84
C GLN A 644 -3.76 39.48 -43.97
N GLU A 645 -3.82 38.65 -42.91
CA GLU A 645 -4.49 37.32 -42.87
C GLU A 645 -5.14 37.00 -41.49
N GLU A 646 -4.96 37.81 -40.44
CA GLU A 646 -5.58 37.59 -39.11
C GLU A 646 -6.99 38.21 -39.00
N LEU A 647 -8.01 37.36 -38.80
CA LEU A 647 -9.44 37.71 -38.84
C LEU A 647 -10.21 37.50 -37.53
N GLU A 648 -9.61 36.90 -36.50
CA GLU A 648 -10.18 36.76 -35.15
C GLU A 648 -9.21 37.32 -34.10
N THR A 649 -9.70 37.93 -33.01
CA THR A 649 -8.83 38.39 -31.90
C THR A 649 -9.52 38.35 -30.53
N GLN A 650 -8.74 38.45 -29.45
CA GLN A 650 -9.24 38.55 -28.06
C GLN A 650 -8.84 39.87 -27.42
N VAL A 651 -9.75 40.47 -26.64
CA VAL A 651 -9.57 41.80 -26.03
C VAL A 651 -9.98 41.83 -24.55
N GLY A 652 -9.35 42.72 -23.78
CA GLY A 652 -9.72 43.01 -22.39
C GLY A 652 -10.86 44.02 -22.30
N LYS A 653 -11.53 44.05 -21.14
CA LYS A 653 -12.66 44.94 -20.88
C LYS A 653 -12.23 46.41 -20.95
N GLY A 654 -12.70 47.12 -21.98
CA GLY A 654 -12.46 48.55 -22.19
C GLY A 654 -11.37 48.89 -23.21
N ASP A 655 -10.77 47.89 -23.88
CA ASP A 655 -9.80 48.11 -24.94
C ASP A 655 -10.45 48.62 -26.24
N THR A 656 -9.77 49.50 -26.99
CA THR A 656 -10.12 49.87 -28.36
C THR A 656 -9.74 48.75 -29.33
N VAL A 657 -10.73 48.19 -30.05
CA VAL A 657 -10.52 47.35 -31.23
C VAL A 657 -10.07 48.22 -32.40
N ALA A 658 -9.10 47.74 -33.19
CA ALA A 658 -8.65 48.45 -34.38
C ALA A 658 -8.58 47.53 -35.61
N VAL A 659 -9.16 47.99 -36.73
CA VAL A 659 -9.15 47.26 -38.01
C VAL A 659 -8.27 48.00 -39.01
N GLN A 660 -7.34 47.30 -39.65
CA GLN A 660 -6.48 47.83 -40.71
C GLN A 660 -7.06 47.46 -42.08
N VAL A 661 -7.13 48.41 -43.03
CA VAL A 661 -7.73 48.16 -44.35
C VAL A 661 -6.73 48.43 -45.48
N TYR A 662 -6.65 47.54 -46.46
CA TYR A 662 -5.73 47.60 -47.60
C TYR A 662 -6.48 47.35 -48.91
N GLY A 663 -6.25 48.17 -49.94
CA GLY A 663 -6.82 47.92 -51.27
C GLY A 663 -5.71 47.50 -52.24
N SER A 664 -5.97 46.51 -53.11
CA SER A 664 -4.99 46.01 -54.06
C SER A 664 -5.26 46.48 -55.50
N LYS A 665 -4.19 46.92 -56.16
CA LYS A 665 -4.14 47.50 -57.51
C LYS A 665 -5.07 48.71 -57.69
N MET A 666 -4.92 49.71 -56.81
CA MET A 666 -5.61 51.00 -56.81
C MET A 666 -4.86 52.15 -57.49
N ALA A 667 -3.61 51.95 -57.96
CA ALA A 667 -2.83 53.00 -58.64
C ALA A 667 -3.63 53.67 -59.77
N ASN A 668 -3.60 55.00 -59.80
CA ASN A 668 -4.39 55.90 -60.65
C ASN A 668 -5.89 56.09 -60.28
N ALA A 669 -6.34 55.62 -59.10
CA ALA A 669 -7.65 55.96 -58.58
C ALA A 669 -7.74 57.43 -58.09
N LEU A 670 -8.94 57.99 -58.15
CA LEU A 670 -9.33 59.37 -57.81
C LEU A 670 -9.96 59.49 -56.41
N GLY A 671 -9.99 58.41 -55.65
CA GLY A 671 -10.64 58.31 -54.33
C GLY A 671 -11.27 56.94 -54.10
N PHE A 672 -11.72 56.70 -52.87
CA PHE A 672 -12.31 55.44 -52.43
C PHE A 672 -13.44 55.66 -51.40
N VAL A 673 -14.28 54.63 -51.22
CA VAL A 673 -15.30 54.54 -50.18
C VAL A 673 -15.20 53.16 -49.53
N ILE A 674 -15.19 53.09 -48.20
CA ILE A 674 -15.25 51.87 -47.39
C ILE A 674 -16.55 51.90 -46.59
N SER A 675 -17.25 50.78 -46.48
CA SER A 675 -18.40 50.64 -45.56
C SER A 675 -18.16 49.54 -44.54
N LEU A 676 -18.49 49.88 -43.29
CA LEU A 676 -18.31 49.07 -42.10
C LEU A 676 -19.66 48.86 -41.41
N GLU A 677 -19.90 47.66 -40.91
CA GLU A 677 -21.09 47.26 -40.14
C GLU A 677 -20.64 46.52 -38.86
N PHE A 678 -21.26 46.79 -37.72
CA PHE A 678 -20.94 46.20 -36.41
C PHE A 678 -22.14 46.25 -35.46
N ASP A 679 -22.15 45.43 -34.39
CA ASP A 679 -23.20 45.54 -33.37
C ASP A 679 -22.93 46.68 -32.38
N HIS A 680 -23.80 47.69 -32.42
CA HIS A 680 -23.82 48.85 -31.53
C HIS A 680 -24.11 48.55 -30.05
N VAL A 681 -24.51 47.33 -29.69
CA VAL A 681 -24.61 46.89 -28.27
C VAL A 681 -23.24 46.45 -27.74
N GLN A 682 -22.33 46.05 -28.64
CA GLN A 682 -20.99 45.55 -28.31
C GLN A 682 -19.91 46.61 -28.54
N PHE A 683 -20.08 47.50 -29.53
CA PHE A 683 -19.08 48.48 -29.94
C PHE A 683 -19.64 49.88 -30.25
N ASP A 684 -18.87 50.92 -29.91
CA ASP A 684 -19.05 52.31 -30.34
C ASP A 684 -17.91 52.72 -31.30
N PHE A 685 -18.19 53.59 -32.29
CA PHE A 685 -17.16 54.06 -33.24
C PHE A 685 -16.39 55.28 -32.72
N GLU A 686 -15.08 55.12 -32.52
CA GLU A 686 -14.21 56.20 -32.04
C GLU A 686 -13.64 57.07 -33.17
N GLY A 687 -13.33 56.47 -34.33
CA GLY A 687 -12.75 57.23 -35.44
C GLY A 687 -12.06 56.41 -36.54
N PHE A 688 -11.46 57.12 -37.49
CA PHE A 688 -10.66 56.57 -38.58
C PHE A 688 -9.42 57.41 -38.83
N ASP A 689 -8.25 56.76 -38.86
CA ASP A 689 -6.96 57.36 -39.21
C ASP A 689 -6.60 57.01 -40.67
N LEU A 690 -6.29 58.01 -41.49
CA LEU A 690 -5.78 57.79 -42.85
C LEU A 690 -4.33 57.28 -42.87
N SER A 691 -4.04 56.41 -43.84
CA SER A 691 -2.67 56.08 -44.24
C SER A 691 -1.93 57.31 -44.81
N ARG A 692 -0.63 57.40 -44.54
CA ARG A 692 0.27 58.41 -45.13
C ARG A 692 0.74 58.05 -46.55
N ASP A 693 0.55 56.82 -46.98
CA ASP A 693 1.16 56.27 -48.21
C ASP A 693 0.29 56.41 -49.47
N LEU A 694 -0.87 57.07 -49.34
CA LEU A 694 -1.85 57.21 -50.43
C LEU A 694 -1.44 58.31 -51.42
N VAL A 695 -1.30 59.55 -50.91
CA VAL A 695 -0.64 60.75 -51.47
C VAL A 695 -0.62 61.83 -50.38
N ASP A 696 0.24 62.84 -50.56
CA ASP A 696 0.20 64.08 -49.76
C ASP A 696 -1.15 64.80 -49.94
N GLY A 697 -1.88 65.04 -48.85
CA GLY A 697 -3.17 65.75 -48.85
C GLY A 697 -4.38 64.93 -49.33
N VAL A 698 -4.85 63.99 -48.50
CA VAL A 698 -6.15 63.32 -48.66
C VAL A 698 -7.18 63.92 -47.70
N LEU A 699 -8.34 64.33 -48.21
CA LEU A 699 -9.51 64.64 -47.36
C LEU A 699 -10.31 63.37 -47.12
N PHE A 700 -10.85 63.21 -45.91
CA PHE A 700 -11.83 62.16 -45.63
C PHE A 700 -13.04 62.67 -44.88
N SER A 701 -14.12 61.90 -44.95
CA SER A 701 -15.32 62.09 -44.14
C SER A 701 -15.87 60.72 -43.75
N ALA A 702 -16.15 60.52 -42.47
CA ALA A 702 -16.92 59.40 -41.96
C ALA A 702 -18.38 59.84 -41.72
N MET A 703 -19.35 59.03 -42.13
CA MET A 703 -20.76 59.19 -41.78
C MET A 703 -21.19 57.99 -40.93
N THR A 704 -21.60 58.27 -39.69
CA THR A 704 -21.94 57.28 -38.66
C THR A 704 -23.46 57.06 -38.60
N GLY A 705 -23.90 55.82 -38.86
CA GLY A 705 -25.22 55.32 -38.43
C GLY A 705 -25.15 54.76 -37.01
N GLN A 706 -26.22 54.11 -36.55
CA GLN A 706 -26.21 53.44 -35.24
C GLN A 706 -25.28 52.21 -35.22
N SER A 707 -25.30 51.40 -36.28
CA SER A 707 -24.60 50.10 -36.36
C SER A 707 -23.70 49.99 -37.62
N SER A 708 -23.33 51.12 -38.21
CA SER A 708 -22.54 51.18 -39.44
C SER A 708 -21.85 52.53 -39.65
N VAL A 709 -20.75 52.52 -40.42
CA VAL A 709 -20.00 53.74 -40.80
C VAL A 709 -19.58 53.65 -42.27
N GLU A 710 -19.81 54.72 -43.03
CA GLU A 710 -19.27 54.87 -44.39
C GLU A 710 -18.15 55.92 -44.40
N ILE A 711 -16.98 55.53 -44.88
CA ILE A 711 -15.74 56.32 -44.87
C ILE A 711 -15.36 56.61 -46.31
N THR A 712 -15.38 57.89 -46.70
CA THR A 712 -14.96 58.34 -48.04
C THR A 712 -13.61 59.03 -47.96
N GLY A 713 -12.65 58.63 -48.80
CA GLY A 713 -11.33 59.26 -48.93
C GLY A 713 -11.10 59.82 -50.34
N VAL A 714 -10.75 61.11 -50.44
CA VAL A 714 -10.51 61.82 -51.71
C VAL A 714 -9.15 62.55 -51.70
N PRO A 715 -8.19 62.14 -52.54
CA PRO A 715 -6.92 62.86 -52.72
C PRO A 715 -7.14 64.23 -53.38
N LEU A 716 -6.52 65.28 -52.84
CA LEU A 716 -6.66 66.64 -53.36
C LEU A 716 -5.78 66.86 -54.61
N GLY A 717 -6.43 66.87 -55.79
CA GLY A 717 -5.78 67.21 -57.07
C GLY A 717 -4.83 66.15 -57.63
N HIS A 718 -4.64 65.04 -56.93
CA HIS A 718 -3.73 63.96 -57.28
C HIS A 718 -4.49 62.63 -57.41
N LYS A 719 -3.88 61.64 -58.06
CA LYS A 719 -4.36 60.24 -58.06
C LYS A 719 -3.55 59.43 -57.05
N ILE A 720 -4.17 58.40 -56.45
CA ILE A 720 -3.50 57.43 -55.58
C ILE A 720 -2.35 56.78 -56.37
N GLN A 721 -1.14 56.81 -55.83
CA GLN A 721 0.06 56.39 -56.58
C GLN A 721 0.37 54.90 -56.45
N SER A 722 0.14 54.31 -55.28
CA SER A 722 0.54 52.94 -55.00
C SER A 722 -0.32 51.89 -55.71
N ALA A 723 0.32 50.79 -56.12
CA ALA A 723 -0.28 49.48 -56.40
C ALA A 723 -1.31 49.13 -55.33
N ASP A 724 -0.82 48.78 -54.15
CA ASP A 724 -1.58 48.04 -53.14
C ASP A 724 -1.50 48.74 -51.77
N PRO A 725 -1.94 50.01 -51.64
CA PRO A 725 -1.73 50.78 -50.43
C PRO A 725 -2.63 50.35 -49.27
N TYR A 726 -2.05 50.49 -48.08
CA TYR A 726 -2.80 50.70 -46.85
C TYR A 726 -3.72 51.93 -46.98
N LEU A 727 -5.00 51.76 -46.65
CA LEU A 727 -6.03 52.81 -46.71
C LEU A 727 -6.16 53.56 -45.39
N GLY A 728 -6.06 52.85 -44.26
CA GLY A 728 -6.13 53.44 -42.92
C GLY A 728 -6.58 52.47 -41.82
N LYS A 729 -6.72 53.02 -40.61
CA LYS A 729 -7.07 52.31 -39.37
C LYS A 729 -8.43 52.78 -38.85
N ILE A 730 -9.38 51.86 -38.74
CA ILE A 730 -10.69 52.06 -38.09
C ILE A 730 -10.52 51.78 -36.58
N ARG A 731 -11.18 52.55 -35.72
CA ARG A 731 -11.18 52.35 -34.26
C ARG A 731 -12.60 52.23 -33.69
N LEU A 732 -12.79 51.24 -32.82
CA LEU A 732 -14.06 50.91 -32.15
C LEU A 732 -13.78 50.64 -30.67
N SER A 733 -14.49 51.30 -29.74
CA SER A 733 -14.43 51.01 -28.31
C SER A 733 -15.48 49.95 -27.93
N GLN A 734 -15.18 49.13 -26.93
CA GLN A 734 -16.13 48.14 -26.40
C GLN A 734 -17.14 48.78 -25.43
N SER A 735 -18.36 48.23 -25.39
CA SER A 735 -19.33 48.56 -24.33
C SER A 735 -18.97 47.91 -22.98
N GLU A 736 -19.47 48.46 -21.86
CA GLU A 736 -19.20 47.89 -20.52
C GLU A 736 -19.71 46.46 -20.33
N SER A 737 -20.64 46.02 -21.18
CA SER A 737 -21.28 44.70 -21.20
C SER A 737 -20.77 43.79 -22.32
N PHE A 738 -19.57 44.06 -22.85
CA PHE A 738 -19.00 43.32 -23.97
C PHE A 738 -18.93 41.80 -23.71
N SER A 739 -19.45 41.03 -24.66
CA SER A 739 -19.53 39.56 -24.64
C SER A 739 -18.95 38.88 -25.88
N GLY A 740 -18.34 39.65 -26.79
CA GLY A 740 -17.93 39.20 -28.12
C GLY A 740 -18.85 39.71 -29.24
N GLY A 741 -18.30 39.86 -30.44
CA GLY A 741 -19.06 40.38 -31.59
C GLY A 741 -18.28 40.34 -32.91
N ASN A 742 -18.98 40.58 -34.02
CA ASN A 742 -18.42 40.63 -35.36
C ASN A 742 -18.37 42.08 -35.89
N ILE A 743 -17.38 42.35 -36.73
CA ILE A 743 -17.18 43.59 -37.47
C ILE A 743 -17.03 43.21 -38.95
N GLN A 744 -17.78 43.84 -39.85
CA GLN A 744 -17.80 43.50 -41.28
C GLN A 744 -17.49 44.71 -42.16
N ILE A 745 -16.53 44.57 -43.07
CA ILE A 745 -16.34 45.49 -44.20
C ILE A 745 -17.19 44.95 -45.36
N SER A 746 -18.37 45.53 -45.56
CA SER A 746 -19.38 45.00 -46.48
C SER A 746 -19.14 45.35 -47.95
N LYS A 747 -18.47 46.48 -48.22
CA LYS A 747 -18.03 46.89 -49.57
C LYS A 747 -16.84 47.85 -49.48
N VAL A 748 -16.02 47.85 -50.53
CA VAL A 748 -15.12 48.95 -50.88
C VAL A 748 -15.35 49.33 -52.34
N GLN A 749 -15.41 50.63 -52.63
CA GLN A 749 -15.58 51.18 -53.97
C GLN A 749 -14.40 52.09 -54.28
N ILE A 750 -13.77 51.93 -55.45
CA ILE A 750 -12.70 52.82 -55.92
C ILE A 750 -13.17 53.61 -57.13
N ARG A 751 -12.79 54.89 -57.21
CA ARG A 751 -13.18 55.76 -58.32
C ARG A 751 -12.06 55.85 -59.35
N ARG A 752 -12.30 55.44 -60.60
CA ARG A 752 -11.32 55.48 -61.70
C ARG A 752 -11.92 56.20 -62.90
N ASP A 753 -11.27 57.29 -63.31
CA ASP A 753 -11.59 58.10 -64.50
C ASP A 753 -13.10 58.40 -64.70
N GLY A 754 -13.77 58.70 -63.58
CA GLY A 754 -15.18 59.05 -63.49
C GLY A 754 -16.08 57.92 -62.95
N ASN A 755 -15.76 56.67 -63.28
CA ASN A 755 -16.51 55.46 -62.93
C ASN A 755 -16.13 54.93 -61.53
N PHE A 756 -16.93 53.99 -61.02
CA PHE A 756 -16.65 53.23 -59.79
C PHE A 756 -16.45 51.75 -60.10
N GLU A 757 -15.39 51.17 -59.54
CA GLU A 757 -15.16 49.72 -59.45
C GLU A 757 -15.42 49.28 -57.99
N ILE A 758 -15.90 48.05 -57.78
CA ILE A 758 -16.37 47.57 -56.46
C ILE A 758 -15.66 46.25 -56.12
N SER A 759 -15.28 46.07 -54.85
CA SER A 759 -14.76 44.81 -54.31
C SER A 759 -15.78 43.67 -54.49
N LYS A 760 -15.30 42.48 -54.88
CA LYS A 760 -16.20 41.34 -55.19
C LYS A 760 -16.81 40.66 -53.96
N GLU A 761 -16.09 40.66 -52.84
CA GLU A 761 -16.43 39.91 -51.63
C GLU A 761 -16.19 40.79 -50.38
N PRO A 762 -17.02 40.66 -49.32
CA PRO A 762 -16.84 41.36 -48.05
C PRO A 762 -15.80 40.67 -47.16
N VAL A 763 -15.27 41.39 -46.17
CA VAL A 763 -14.40 40.82 -45.12
C VAL A 763 -15.14 40.85 -43.79
N VAL A 764 -15.15 39.72 -43.06
CA VAL A 764 -15.74 39.60 -41.72
C VAL A 764 -14.63 39.32 -40.72
N LEU A 765 -14.68 40.02 -39.59
CA LEU A 765 -13.72 40.01 -38.51
C LEU A 765 -14.46 39.73 -37.19
N LYS A 766 -13.83 39.05 -36.23
CA LYS A 766 -14.47 38.57 -35.00
C LYS A 766 -13.64 38.91 -33.77
N VAL A 767 -14.30 39.31 -32.70
CA VAL A 767 -13.66 39.75 -31.45
C VAL A 767 -14.29 39.01 -30.26
N LEU A 768 -13.46 38.53 -29.34
CA LEU A 768 -13.87 37.73 -28.18
C LEU A 768 -13.35 38.33 -26.85
N PRO A 769 -14.05 38.12 -25.72
CA PRO A 769 -13.58 38.59 -24.41
C PRO A 769 -12.47 37.68 -23.84
N ASN A 770 -11.40 38.29 -23.32
CA ASN A 770 -10.27 37.60 -22.72
C ASN A 770 -10.57 37.18 -21.25
N GLN A 771 -10.44 35.89 -20.92
CA GLN A 771 -10.68 35.37 -19.57
C GLN A 771 -9.38 35.25 -18.77
N GLY A 772 -9.16 36.21 -17.87
CA GLY A 772 -7.92 36.33 -17.10
C GLY A 772 -7.77 35.32 -15.96
N SER A 773 -6.52 34.94 -15.71
CA SER A 773 -6.09 34.20 -14.51
C SER A 773 -6.35 34.99 -13.22
N ILE A 774 -6.65 34.28 -12.13
CA ILE A 774 -6.61 34.81 -10.76
C ILE A 774 -5.78 33.85 -9.89
N ASP A 775 -4.92 34.43 -9.06
CA ASP A 775 -3.91 33.80 -8.21
C ASP A 775 -4.27 34.02 -6.74
N ASP A 776 -4.17 33.00 -5.87
CA ASP A 776 -4.25 33.18 -4.41
C ASP A 776 -3.62 32.02 -3.57
N GLY A 777 -2.30 31.88 -3.66
CA GLY A 777 -1.41 31.60 -2.52
C GLY A 777 -1.58 30.36 -1.59
N LYS A 778 -0.61 29.42 -1.73
CA LYS A 778 -0.24 28.29 -0.82
C LYS A 778 -1.14 27.05 -0.92
N VAL A 779 -0.65 25.81 -0.79
CA VAL A 779 0.65 25.32 -0.29
C VAL A 779 1.35 24.41 -1.32
N GLU A 780 2.68 24.42 -1.40
CA GLU A 780 3.45 23.39 -2.11
C GLU A 780 3.51 22.10 -1.29
N PHE A 781 2.93 21.00 -1.79
CA PHE A 781 3.44 19.65 -1.54
C PHE A 781 3.26 18.80 -2.80
N SER A 782 4.31 18.11 -3.21
CA SER A 782 4.37 17.36 -4.46
C SER A 782 4.34 15.85 -4.22
N LEU A 783 3.21 15.23 -4.57
CA LEU A 783 3.17 13.81 -4.92
C LEU A 783 2.67 13.71 -6.36
N THR A 784 3.54 13.23 -7.24
CA THR A 784 3.18 12.90 -8.62
C THR A 784 3.04 11.39 -8.69
N PRO A 785 1.93 10.83 -9.24
CA PRO A 785 1.84 9.40 -9.48
C PRO A 785 3.03 8.89 -10.30
N ALA A 786 3.56 7.72 -9.95
CA ALA A 786 4.67 7.10 -10.68
C ALA A 786 4.27 6.80 -12.13
N GLU A 787 5.25 6.74 -13.04
CA GLU A 787 5.01 6.44 -14.47
C GLU A 787 4.49 5.00 -14.61
N GLY A 788 3.17 4.86 -14.80
CA GLY A 788 2.43 3.60 -14.61
C GLY A 788 1.81 2.96 -15.86
N SER A 789 1.16 1.82 -15.62
CA SER A 789 0.64 0.83 -16.56
C SER A 789 -0.58 1.23 -17.41
N GLY A 790 -1.22 2.36 -17.13
CA GLY A 790 -2.56 2.70 -17.65
C GLY A 790 -3.71 2.14 -16.80
N GLU A 791 -3.43 1.62 -15.60
CA GLU A 791 -4.43 1.15 -14.64
C GLU A 791 -5.28 2.31 -14.08
N TRP A 792 -6.51 1.96 -13.72
CA TRP A 792 -7.51 2.86 -13.16
C TRP A 792 -7.74 2.56 -11.68
N THR A 793 -7.88 3.61 -10.89
CA THR A 793 -8.23 3.52 -9.47
C THR A 793 -9.41 4.44 -9.12
N MET A 794 -10.06 4.10 -8.02
CA MET A 794 -11.14 4.84 -7.40
C MET A 794 -10.71 5.24 -5.97
N ASP A 795 -11.15 6.40 -5.52
CA ASP A 795 -10.84 6.96 -4.19
C ASP A 795 -12.11 7.61 -3.62
N LEU A 796 -12.37 7.42 -2.32
CA LEU A 796 -13.66 7.77 -1.68
C LEU A 796 -13.68 9.03 -0.82
N ASN A 797 -12.51 9.64 -0.61
CA ASN A 797 -12.41 10.85 0.20
C ASN A 797 -12.46 12.13 -0.68
N GLY A 798 -12.71 13.27 -0.04
CA GLY A 798 -12.65 14.58 -0.70
C GLY A 798 -11.24 15.16 -0.83
N ILE A 799 -10.19 14.37 -0.58
CA ILE A 799 -8.79 14.77 -0.49
C ILE A 799 -8.07 14.38 -1.78
N LYS A 800 -8.22 15.24 -2.79
CA LYS A 800 -7.64 15.07 -4.13
C LYS A 800 -6.24 14.47 -4.12
N ARG A 801 -6.15 13.26 -4.70
CA ARG A 801 -4.92 12.52 -5.03
C ARG A 801 -4.17 11.85 -3.86
N ASP A 802 -4.82 11.46 -2.76
CA ASP A 802 -4.15 10.64 -1.72
C ASP A 802 -4.16 9.11 -1.98
N GLN A 803 -5.09 8.61 -2.80
CA GLN A 803 -5.24 7.20 -3.21
C GLN A 803 -5.50 6.22 -2.04
N GLY A 804 -5.90 6.75 -0.88
CA GLY A 804 -5.87 6.01 0.38
C GLY A 804 -7.16 5.24 0.73
N ILE A 805 -8.34 5.68 0.28
CA ILE A 805 -9.60 5.20 0.86
C ILE A 805 -10.47 4.51 -0.20
N ARG A 806 -10.63 3.18 -0.04
CA ARG A 806 -11.52 2.33 -0.87
C ARG A 806 -12.71 1.74 -0.11
N GLU A 807 -12.80 2.00 1.18
CA GLU A 807 -13.94 1.65 2.03
C GLU A 807 -14.41 2.89 2.80
N LEU A 808 -15.72 3.19 2.77
CA LEU A 808 -16.31 4.25 3.56
C LEU A 808 -17.35 3.65 4.52
N ASN A 809 -16.96 3.56 5.79
CA ASN A 809 -17.81 3.09 6.88
C ASN A 809 -18.53 4.26 7.56
N GLY A 810 -19.75 4.05 8.07
CA GLY A 810 -20.45 5.04 8.88
C GLY A 810 -21.45 5.93 8.13
N VAL A 811 -21.80 5.61 6.88
CA VAL A 811 -22.65 6.44 6.02
C VAL A 811 -24.13 6.27 6.37
N ALA A 812 -24.84 7.35 6.69
CA ALA A 812 -26.28 7.30 6.98
C ALA A 812 -27.12 7.27 5.69
N ALA A 813 -28.42 6.94 5.80
CA ALA A 813 -29.36 7.11 4.71
C ALA A 813 -29.58 8.61 4.38
N GLY A 814 -29.45 8.98 3.11
CA GLY A 814 -29.54 10.36 2.62
C GLY A 814 -28.19 11.10 2.51
N ASP A 815 -27.10 10.57 3.08
CA ASP A 815 -25.74 11.11 2.93
C ASP A 815 -25.26 11.06 1.47
N THR A 816 -24.29 11.91 1.13
CA THR A 816 -23.68 11.98 -0.20
C THR A 816 -22.16 11.87 -0.09
N PHE A 817 -21.58 10.87 -0.76
CA PHE A 817 -20.14 10.63 -0.83
C PHE A 817 -19.66 10.80 -2.28
N THR A 818 -18.35 10.99 -2.48
CA THR A 818 -17.75 11.25 -3.81
C THR A 818 -16.69 10.22 -4.15
N ILE A 819 -16.69 9.78 -5.41
CA ILE A 819 -15.69 8.89 -5.98
C ILE A 819 -14.85 9.71 -6.97
N GLU A 820 -13.53 9.78 -6.76
CA GLU A 820 -12.59 10.25 -7.80
C GLU A 820 -12.20 9.09 -8.73
N LEU A 821 -12.06 9.39 -10.02
CA LEU A 821 -11.60 8.47 -11.07
C LEU A 821 -10.20 8.89 -11.52
N ILE A 822 -9.22 8.02 -11.29
CA ILE A 822 -7.81 8.28 -11.51
C ILE A 822 -7.26 7.23 -12.49
N ASN A 823 -6.45 7.66 -13.45
CA ASN A 823 -5.63 6.80 -14.32
C ASN A 823 -4.14 7.05 -14.02
N ASN A 824 -3.33 6.00 -13.87
CA ASN A 824 -1.91 6.15 -13.48
C ASN A 824 -0.97 6.58 -14.63
N GLN A 825 -1.48 6.83 -15.84
CA GLN A 825 -0.70 7.24 -17.01
C GLN A 825 -0.99 8.69 -17.42
N ARG A 826 0.04 9.41 -17.89
CA ARG A 826 -0.12 10.72 -18.55
C ARG A 826 -0.69 10.53 -19.96
N VAL A 827 -2.01 10.66 -20.11
CA VAL A 827 -2.66 10.67 -21.44
C VAL A 827 -2.86 12.11 -21.89
N SER A 828 -2.05 12.59 -22.84
CA SER A 828 -2.24 13.89 -23.49
C SER A 828 -1.70 13.89 -24.93
N PRO A 829 -2.44 14.43 -25.92
CA PRO A 829 -3.83 14.89 -25.83
C PRO A 829 -4.81 13.70 -25.85
N ALA A 830 -6.05 13.91 -25.41
CA ALA A 830 -7.13 12.91 -25.45
C ALA A 830 -8.24 13.35 -26.42
N LEU A 831 -8.70 12.45 -27.30
CA LEU A 831 -9.81 12.73 -28.24
C LEU A 831 -11.20 12.65 -27.59
N GLY A 832 -11.31 11.85 -26.53
CA GLY A 832 -12.54 11.47 -25.88
C GLY A 832 -12.35 10.18 -25.09
N GLY A 833 -13.45 9.59 -24.61
CA GLY A 833 -13.42 8.40 -23.77
C GLY A 833 -14.80 7.95 -23.34
N SER A 834 -14.91 6.76 -22.73
CA SER A 834 -16.19 6.23 -22.24
C SER A 834 -16.02 5.54 -20.89
N PHE A 835 -17.03 5.69 -20.04
CA PHE A 835 -17.04 5.21 -18.66
C PHE A 835 -18.38 4.58 -18.32
N THR A 836 -18.34 3.50 -17.54
CA THR A 836 -19.53 2.90 -16.92
C THR A 836 -19.20 2.50 -15.49
N LEU A 837 -20.05 2.92 -14.56
CA LEU A 837 -20.08 2.44 -13.18
C LEU A 837 -21.32 1.55 -12.99
N SER A 838 -21.15 0.45 -12.26
CA SER A 838 -22.24 -0.37 -11.72
C SER A 838 -22.43 -0.06 -10.24
N TYR A 839 -23.69 -0.03 -9.79
CA TYR A 839 -24.09 0.24 -8.40
C TYR A 839 -25.41 -0.49 -8.10
N ASP A 840 -25.74 -0.69 -6.82
CA ASP A 840 -27.07 -1.19 -6.44
C ASP A 840 -28.12 -0.04 -6.42
N PRO A 841 -29.09 -0.02 -7.36
CA PRO A 841 -30.11 1.03 -7.43
C PRO A 841 -31.18 0.93 -6.33
N ALA A 842 -31.17 -0.12 -5.49
CA ALA A 842 -31.96 -0.16 -4.26
C ALA A 842 -31.28 0.58 -3.09
N LYS A 843 -29.96 0.80 -3.15
CA LYS A 843 -29.15 1.35 -2.04
C LYS A 843 -28.61 2.75 -2.28
N VAL A 844 -28.21 3.10 -3.52
CA VAL A 844 -27.64 4.42 -3.85
C VAL A 844 -28.17 4.99 -5.17
N GLU A 845 -28.17 6.32 -5.29
CA GLU A 845 -28.49 7.07 -6.52
C GLU A 845 -27.31 7.97 -6.96
N PRO A 846 -26.93 7.99 -8.26
CA PRO A 846 -25.86 8.85 -8.76
C PRO A 846 -26.32 10.31 -8.89
N VAL A 847 -25.60 11.23 -8.24
CA VAL A 847 -25.88 12.67 -8.26
C VAL A 847 -25.28 13.28 -9.52
N THR A 848 -25.99 13.22 -10.65
CA THR A 848 -25.45 13.61 -11.98
C THR A 848 -24.90 15.03 -12.09
N SER A 849 -25.36 15.97 -11.26
CA SER A 849 -24.87 17.35 -11.18
C SER A 849 -23.50 17.49 -10.49
N SER A 850 -23.01 16.44 -9.81
CA SER A 850 -21.70 16.42 -9.16
C SER A 850 -20.55 16.02 -10.10
N ILE A 851 -20.87 15.53 -11.30
CA ILE A 851 -19.89 15.01 -12.25
C ILE A 851 -18.97 16.14 -12.71
N SER A 852 -17.67 16.02 -12.42
CA SER A 852 -16.71 17.12 -12.67
C SER A 852 -15.32 16.62 -13.08
N GLY A 853 -14.38 17.56 -13.30
CA GLY A 853 -13.11 17.31 -13.96
C GLY A 853 -13.24 17.41 -15.48
N ILE A 854 -12.54 16.54 -16.21
CA ILE A 854 -12.64 16.46 -17.68
C ILE A 854 -14.08 16.06 -18.08
N ALA A 855 -14.74 15.29 -17.21
CA ALA A 855 -16.15 14.94 -17.26
C ALA A 855 -17.14 16.10 -17.02
N SER A 856 -16.70 17.36 -16.91
CA SER A 856 -17.60 18.52 -16.92
C SER A 856 -18.08 18.93 -18.33
N GLN A 857 -17.49 18.39 -19.40
CA GLN A 857 -17.87 18.68 -20.80
C GLN A 857 -18.56 17.49 -21.48
N LEU A 858 -19.35 16.71 -20.74
CA LEU A 858 -19.97 15.48 -21.23
C LEU A 858 -21.14 15.71 -22.19
N GLY A 859 -21.33 14.73 -23.09
CA GLY A 859 -22.62 14.48 -23.72
C GLY A 859 -23.67 13.94 -22.73
N ALA A 860 -24.80 13.46 -23.24
CA ALA A 860 -25.89 12.97 -22.40
C ALA A 860 -25.46 11.79 -21.49
N VAL A 861 -25.47 12.02 -20.17
CA VAL A 861 -25.30 10.97 -19.16
C VAL A 861 -26.47 10.01 -19.23
N LEU A 862 -26.20 8.71 -19.28
CA LEU A 862 -27.21 7.66 -19.32
C LEU A 862 -27.21 6.89 -18.00
N ILE A 863 -28.36 6.86 -17.32
CA ILE A 863 -28.61 6.00 -16.15
C ILE A 863 -29.61 4.93 -16.58
N LYS A 864 -29.27 3.65 -16.36
CA LYS A 864 -30.14 2.51 -16.67
C LYS A 864 -29.72 1.25 -15.89
N ASP A 865 -30.70 0.50 -15.39
CA ASP A 865 -30.54 -0.85 -14.81
C ASP A 865 -29.35 -1.02 -13.83
N GLY A 866 -29.19 -0.09 -12.87
CA GLY A 866 -28.06 -0.13 -11.90
C GLY A 866 -26.72 0.33 -12.46
N THR A 867 -26.69 1.00 -13.62
CA THR A 867 -25.47 1.57 -14.20
C THR A 867 -25.63 3.05 -14.52
N VAL A 868 -24.51 3.79 -14.39
CA VAL A 868 -24.35 5.15 -14.91
C VAL A 868 -23.19 5.18 -15.90
N SER A 869 -23.48 5.64 -17.12
CA SER A 869 -22.52 5.72 -18.23
C SER A 869 -22.42 7.12 -18.79
N PHE A 870 -21.20 7.51 -19.19
CA PHE A 870 -20.92 8.81 -19.78
C PHE A 870 -19.73 8.80 -20.76
N THR A 871 -19.74 9.73 -21.71
CA THR A 871 -18.75 9.82 -22.80
C THR A 871 -18.13 11.21 -22.93
N LEU A 872 -16.80 11.28 -22.79
CA LEU A 872 -15.99 12.48 -23.07
C LEU A 872 -15.90 12.69 -24.58
N ALA A 873 -16.13 13.91 -25.06
CA ALA A 873 -16.14 14.21 -26.50
C ALA A 873 -15.29 15.45 -26.84
N GLY A 874 -14.32 15.29 -27.76
CA GLY A 874 -13.81 16.39 -28.58
C GLY A 874 -12.82 17.35 -27.91
N LEU A 875 -11.94 16.87 -27.02
CA LEU A 875 -11.04 17.72 -26.23
C LEU A 875 -9.63 17.91 -26.82
N SER A 876 -9.56 18.45 -28.03
CA SER A 876 -8.30 18.94 -28.58
C SER A 876 -7.69 20.01 -27.67
N ALA A 877 -6.53 19.70 -27.07
CA ALA A 877 -5.71 20.50 -26.14
C ALA A 877 -5.94 20.37 -24.61
N VAL A 878 -6.81 19.46 -24.12
CA VAL A 878 -6.81 19.16 -22.66
C VAL A 878 -5.67 18.20 -22.30
N THR A 879 -4.83 18.59 -21.35
CA THR A 879 -3.74 17.77 -20.81
C THR A 879 -4.14 17.18 -19.46
N ILE A 880 -4.06 15.86 -19.31
CA ILE A 880 -4.36 15.17 -18.05
C ILE A 880 -3.14 15.20 -17.12
N GLU A 881 -3.04 16.26 -16.32
CA GLU A 881 -1.98 16.39 -15.32
C GLU A 881 -2.25 15.53 -14.08
N GLN A 882 -1.27 14.69 -13.73
CA GLN A 882 -1.28 13.83 -12.53
C GLN A 882 -2.48 12.87 -12.44
N GLY A 883 -3.01 12.42 -13.58
CA GLY A 883 -3.85 11.22 -13.67
C GLY A 883 -5.32 11.34 -13.24
N HIS A 884 -5.72 12.38 -12.51
CA HIS A 884 -7.13 12.60 -12.16
C HIS A 884 -7.96 12.94 -13.42
N VAL A 885 -8.95 12.10 -13.73
CA VAL A 885 -9.81 12.25 -14.93
C VAL A 885 -11.12 12.96 -14.61
N GLY A 886 -11.73 12.64 -13.47
CA GLY A 886 -12.97 13.27 -13.01
C GLY A 886 -13.47 12.68 -11.70
N GLN A 887 -14.62 13.16 -11.24
CA GLN A 887 -15.28 12.70 -10.02
C GLN A 887 -16.79 12.52 -10.26
N ILE A 888 -17.44 11.69 -9.45
CA ILE A 888 -18.91 11.57 -9.37
C ILE A 888 -19.34 11.25 -7.94
N SER A 889 -20.37 11.93 -7.45
CA SER A 889 -20.99 11.66 -6.16
C SER A 889 -22.18 10.73 -6.27
N PHE A 890 -22.34 9.88 -5.25
CA PHE A 890 -23.52 9.05 -5.04
C PHE A 890 -24.16 9.44 -3.71
N LYS A 891 -25.48 9.36 -3.66
CA LYS A 891 -26.29 9.59 -2.46
C LYS A 891 -26.91 8.28 -2.02
N THR A 892 -26.90 7.97 -0.72
CA THR A 892 -27.61 6.82 -0.15
C THR A 892 -29.11 7.05 -0.17
N LEU A 893 -29.87 6.00 -0.44
CA LEU A 893 -31.33 6.05 -0.47
C LEU A 893 -31.94 5.92 0.93
N ASP A 894 -33.21 6.31 1.05
CA ASP A 894 -33.97 6.19 2.29
C ASP A 894 -34.08 4.70 2.68
N GLY A 895 -33.46 4.30 3.80
CA GLY A 895 -33.37 2.89 4.22
C GLY A 895 -32.06 2.18 3.82
N PHE A 896 -31.00 2.91 3.47
CA PHE A 896 -29.68 2.32 3.21
C PHE A 896 -29.11 1.56 4.43
N ASP A 897 -29.01 0.23 4.31
CA ASP A 897 -28.51 -0.70 5.32
C ASP A 897 -27.31 -1.53 4.82
N GLY A 898 -26.61 -2.20 5.74
CA GLY A 898 -25.50 -3.10 5.45
C GLY A 898 -24.40 -2.52 4.57
N GLU A 899 -24.00 -3.28 3.54
CA GLU A 899 -22.96 -2.91 2.57
C GLU A 899 -23.55 -2.69 1.17
N THR A 900 -22.89 -1.83 0.37
CA THR A 900 -23.00 -1.81 -1.10
C THR A 900 -21.63 -1.58 -1.74
N GLU A 901 -21.43 -2.13 -2.93
CA GLU A 901 -20.24 -1.93 -3.75
C GLU A 901 -20.57 -1.06 -4.98
N ILE A 902 -19.62 -0.23 -5.42
CA ILE A 902 -19.67 0.49 -6.70
C ILE A 902 -18.44 0.09 -7.53
N ILE A 903 -18.67 -0.40 -8.75
CA ILE A 903 -17.65 -1.05 -9.59
C ILE A 903 -17.44 -0.27 -10.89
N LEU A 904 -16.18 0.01 -11.25
CA LEU A 904 -15.79 0.53 -12.55
C LEU A 904 -15.78 -0.60 -13.59
N THR A 905 -16.88 -0.75 -14.32
CA THR A 905 -17.11 -1.84 -15.29
C THR A 905 -16.76 -1.49 -16.73
N ASN A 906 -16.52 -0.20 -17.04
CA ASN A 906 -15.84 0.21 -18.27
C ASN A 906 -15.04 1.51 -18.07
N ALA A 907 -13.86 1.59 -18.68
CA ALA A 907 -13.01 2.78 -18.71
C ALA A 907 -12.08 2.78 -19.95
N GLU A 908 -12.35 3.67 -20.90
CA GLU A 908 -11.55 3.87 -22.11
C GLU A 908 -11.22 5.37 -22.32
N ILE A 909 -9.98 5.69 -22.73
CA ILE A 909 -9.62 7.01 -23.29
C ILE A 909 -8.96 6.83 -24.67
N GLY A 910 -9.40 7.62 -25.65
CA GLY A 910 -8.82 7.66 -27.00
C GLY A 910 -7.58 8.56 -27.07
N ASN A 911 -6.44 7.98 -27.45
CA ASN A 911 -5.16 8.68 -27.62
C ASN A 911 -5.19 9.58 -28.86
N ALA A 912 -4.97 10.89 -28.71
CA ALA A 912 -5.06 11.85 -29.83
C ALA A 912 -3.88 11.82 -30.82
N THR A 913 -2.83 11.04 -30.55
CA THR A 913 -1.67 10.88 -31.43
C THR A 913 -1.71 9.57 -32.21
N THR A 914 -2.29 8.48 -31.65
CA THR A 914 -2.40 7.17 -32.34
C THR A 914 -3.80 6.83 -32.84
N PHE A 915 -4.85 7.52 -32.37
CA PHE A 915 -6.27 7.19 -32.57
C PHE A 915 -6.70 5.84 -31.99
N GLU A 916 -5.89 5.23 -31.13
CA GLU A 916 -6.21 3.98 -30.42
C GLU A 916 -6.82 4.28 -29.05
N ASN A 917 -7.78 3.44 -28.62
CA ASN A 917 -8.31 3.51 -27.26
C ASN A 917 -7.36 2.78 -26.30
N VAL A 918 -6.92 3.49 -25.26
CA VAL A 918 -6.29 2.88 -24.09
C VAL A 918 -7.41 2.26 -23.25
N ALA A 919 -7.75 1.01 -23.60
CA ALA A 919 -8.62 0.17 -22.80
C ALA A 919 -7.80 -0.54 -21.71
N SER A 920 -8.38 -0.68 -20.53
CA SER A 920 -7.82 -1.43 -19.39
C SER A 920 -8.77 -2.54 -18.96
N THR A 921 -8.35 -3.42 -18.05
CA THR A 921 -9.24 -4.40 -17.41
C THR A 921 -10.09 -3.72 -16.33
N PRO A 922 -11.41 -3.49 -16.54
CA PRO A 922 -12.24 -2.76 -15.58
C PRO A 922 -12.83 -3.76 -14.58
N ASN A 923 -12.34 -3.71 -13.35
CA ASN A 923 -12.94 -4.43 -12.21
C ASN A 923 -12.47 -3.85 -10.85
N ASN A 924 -12.11 -2.56 -10.82
CA ASN A 924 -11.82 -1.86 -9.56
C ASN A 924 -13.15 -1.42 -8.94
N SER A 925 -13.24 -1.48 -7.62
CA SER A 925 -14.43 -1.12 -6.87
C SER A 925 -14.13 -0.34 -5.60
N VAL A 926 -15.20 0.20 -5.02
CA VAL A 926 -15.20 0.86 -3.70
C VAL A 926 -16.41 0.40 -2.90
N VAL A 927 -16.22 0.25 -1.59
CA VAL A 927 -17.19 -0.34 -0.66
C VAL A 927 -17.77 0.72 0.28
N ILE A 928 -19.08 0.73 0.45
CA ILE A 928 -19.80 1.67 1.32
C ILE A 928 -20.57 0.87 2.36
N ARG A 929 -20.33 1.12 3.65
CA ARG A 929 -21.02 0.46 4.77
C ARG A 929 -21.85 1.46 5.56
N SER A 930 -23.08 1.10 5.87
CA SER A 930 -23.98 1.98 6.61
C SER A 930 -23.43 2.30 8.00
N GLY A 931 -23.68 3.53 8.45
CA GLY A 931 -23.59 3.87 9.86
C GLY A 931 -24.80 3.28 10.55
N ARG A 932 -24.63 2.15 11.26
CA ARG A 932 -25.70 1.54 12.05
C ARG A 932 -26.35 2.62 12.91
N THR A 933 -27.66 2.78 12.77
CA THR A 933 -28.41 3.64 13.69
C THR A 933 -28.38 3.01 15.09
N SER A 934 -28.67 3.80 16.13
CA SER A 934 -28.58 3.33 17.52
C SER A 934 -29.57 2.21 17.88
N ALA A 935 -30.40 1.74 16.94
CA ALA A 935 -31.31 0.60 17.09
C ALA A 935 -30.72 -0.73 16.56
N GLU A 936 -29.56 -0.72 15.89
CA GLU A 936 -28.87 -1.91 15.37
C GLU A 936 -27.47 -2.12 15.99
N ILE A 937 -27.17 -1.38 17.05
CA ILE A 937 -26.20 -1.80 18.05
C ILE A 937 -26.95 -2.77 18.97
N PRO A 938 -26.56 -4.06 19.07
CA PRO A 938 -27.15 -4.97 20.05
C PRO A 938 -27.03 -4.36 21.45
N SER A 939 -28.14 -4.28 22.16
CA SER A 939 -28.21 -3.62 23.47
C SER A 939 -28.49 -4.65 24.55
N PRO A 940 -27.75 -4.68 25.67
CA PRO A 940 -28.09 -5.56 26.80
C PRO A 940 -29.38 -5.15 27.53
N ASP A 941 -29.89 -3.93 27.28
CA ASP A 941 -31.28 -3.54 27.55
C ASP A 941 -32.12 -3.96 26.34
N PHE A 942 -32.93 -5.02 26.53
CA PHE A 942 -33.65 -5.73 25.47
C PHE A 942 -35.14 -5.36 25.39
N ASP A 943 -35.67 -4.60 26.36
CA ASP A 943 -37.05 -4.07 26.29
C ASP A 943 -37.19 -2.55 26.27
N GLU A 944 -36.05 -1.86 26.17
CA GLU A 944 -35.92 -0.41 26.00
C GLU A 944 -36.46 0.41 27.20
N ASP A 945 -36.48 -0.16 28.41
CA ASP A 945 -36.89 0.57 29.64
C ASP A 945 -35.79 1.48 30.21
N GLY A 946 -34.56 1.39 29.69
CA GLY A 946 -33.41 2.22 30.03
C GLY A 946 -32.55 1.64 31.16
N SER A 947 -32.67 0.36 31.50
CA SER A 947 -31.95 -0.25 32.62
C SER A 947 -31.78 -1.77 32.47
N VAL A 948 -30.58 -2.24 32.15
CA VAL A 948 -30.24 -3.68 32.07
C VAL A 948 -30.57 -4.40 33.39
N ASN A 949 -31.65 -5.19 33.42
CA ASN A 949 -32.21 -5.75 34.66
C ASN A 949 -32.70 -7.20 34.52
N PHE A 950 -33.42 -7.69 35.53
CA PHE A 950 -33.91 -9.07 35.58
C PHE A 950 -34.91 -9.39 34.46
N ARG A 951 -35.60 -8.37 33.92
CA ARG A 951 -36.56 -8.50 32.83
C ARG A 951 -35.85 -8.82 31.51
N ASP A 952 -34.75 -8.11 31.23
CA ASP A 952 -33.83 -8.36 30.13
C ASP A 952 -33.21 -9.76 30.22
N PHE A 953 -32.77 -10.17 31.42
CA PHE A 953 -32.26 -11.52 31.67
C PHE A 953 -33.30 -12.60 31.31
N VAL A 954 -34.57 -12.38 31.67
CA VAL A 954 -35.66 -13.31 31.32
C VAL A 954 -35.95 -13.33 29.82
N MET A 955 -35.71 -12.24 29.09
CA MET A 955 -35.83 -12.20 27.62
C MET A 955 -34.64 -12.85 26.92
N PHE A 956 -33.41 -12.59 27.39
CA PHE A 956 -32.19 -13.25 26.94
C PHE A 956 -32.25 -14.77 27.13
N ALA A 957 -32.70 -15.24 28.30
CA ALA A 957 -32.85 -16.65 28.60
C ALA A 957 -33.92 -17.38 27.75
N GLN A 958 -34.75 -16.65 26.98
CA GLN A 958 -35.68 -17.23 25.99
C GLN A 958 -35.04 -17.35 24.58
N GLN A 959 -33.82 -16.85 24.40
CA GLN A 959 -33.11 -16.80 23.12
C GLN A 959 -31.75 -17.51 23.17
N PHE A 960 -31.18 -17.66 24.37
CA PHE A 960 -29.96 -18.41 24.65
C PHE A 960 -29.96 -19.82 24.02
N GLY A 961 -28.91 -20.14 23.26
CA GLY A 961 -28.75 -21.40 22.52
C GLY A 961 -29.44 -21.45 21.16
N SER A 962 -29.91 -20.32 20.61
CA SER A 962 -30.42 -20.24 19.24
C SER A 962 -29.39 -19.65 18.27
N LYS A 963 -29.39 -20.15 17.03
CA LYS A 963 -28.42 -19.79 15.97
C LYS A 963 -29.12 -19.20 14.75
N GLU A 964 -28.40 -18.47 13.91
CA GLU A 964 -28.97 -17.92 12.68
C GLU A 964 -29.57 -19.02 11.78
N GLY A 965 -30.85 -18.86 11.45
CA GLY A 965 -31.66 -19.87 10.76
C GLY A 965 -32.65 -20.62 11.67
N ASP A 966 -32.47 -20.60 13.00
CA ASP A 966 -33.49 -21.10 13.93
C ASP A 966 -34.72 -20.20 13.95
N GLY A 967 -35.91 -20.81 13.95
CA GLY A 967 -37.19 -20.08 14.05
C GLY A 967 -37.45 -19.36 15.38
N MET A 968 -36.50 -19.41 16.33
CA MET A 968 -36.52 -18.65 17.59
C MET A 968 -35.39 -17.61 17.69
N TYR A 969 -34.44 -17.59 16.74
CA TYR A 969 -33.29 -16.68 16.76
C TYR A 969 -33.70 -15.23 16.48
N LYS A 970 -33.01 -14.29 17.11
CA LYS A 970 -33.10 -12.85 16.85
C LYS A 970 -31.74 -12.19 17.10
N ALA A 971 -31.21 -11.52 16.08
CA ALA A 971 -29.93 -10.81 16.14
C ALA A 971 -29.88 -9.68 17.19
N THR A 972 -31.01 -9.25 17.77
CA THR A 972 -31.03 -8.29 18.89
C THR A 972 -30.45 -8.87 20.19
N PHE A 973 -30.33 -10.20 20.31
CA PHE A 973 -29.76 -10.89 21.48
C PHE A 973 -28.35 -11.46 21.21
N ASP A 974 -27.90 -11.40 19.96
CA ASP A 974 -26.53 -11.66 19.53
C ASP A 974 -25.72 -10.38 19.77
N LEU A 975 -25.11 -10.28 20.95
CA LEU A 975 -24.43 -9.08 21.45
C LEU A 975 -23.02 -8.91 20.87
N ASP A 976 -22.41 -9.96 20.33
CA ASP A 976 -21.13 -9.89 19.63
C ASP A 976 -21.22 -10.01 18.09
N SER A 977 -22.42 -10.27 17.55
CA SER A 977 -22.70 -10.47 16.12
C SER A 977 -22.05 -11.72 15.50
N ASN A 978 -21.88 -12.81 16.26
CA ASN A 978 -21.29 -14.07 15.76
C ASN A 978 -22.28 -14.99 14.99
N GLY A 979 -23.59 -14.76 15.11
CA GLY A 979 -24.63 -15.62 14.53
C GLY A 979 -25.24 -16.65 15.49
N GLU A 980 -24.90 -16.62 16.78
CA GLU A 980 -25.45 -17.46 17.85
C GLU A 980 -25.65 -16.64 19.13
N VAL A 981 -26.83 -16.74 19.75
CA VAL A 981 -27.09 -16.19 21.08
C VAL A 981 -26.50 -17.14 22.12
N GLY A 982 -25.19 -17.05 22.32
CA GLY A 982 -24.38 -18.02 23.04
C GLY A 982 -23.90 -17.56 24.42
N PHE A 983 -22.90 -18.28 24.93
CA PHE A 983 -22.29 -17.96 26.23
C PHE A 983 -21.51 -16.63 26.21
N ARG A 984 -20.95 -16.23 25.06
CA ARG A 984 -20.24 -14.96 24.89
C ARG A 984 -21.18 -13.77 25.08
N ASP A 985 -22.40 -13.87 24.56
CA ASP A 985 -23.49 -12.90 24.74
C ASP A 985 -24.01 -12.88 26.17
N PHE A 986 -24.08 -14.04 26.84
CA PHE A 986 -24.42 -14.09 28.26
C PHE A 986 -23.37 -13.34 29.11
N ILE A 987 -22.09 -13.47 28.78
CA ILE A 987 -21.02 -12.72 29.46
C ILE A 987 -21.13 -11.22 29.15
N LEU A 988 -21.38 -10.81 27.91
CA LEU A 988 -21.60 -9.40 27.54
C LEU A 988 -22.81 -8.80 28.28
N PHE A 989 -23.93 -9.54 28.33
CA PHE A 989 -25.11 -9.15 29.10
C PHE A 989 -24.81 -9.04 30.60
N ALA A 990 -24.19 -10.07 31.20
CA ALA A 990 -23.87 -10.10 32.62
C ALA A 990 -22.87 -9.01 33.03
N GLN A 991 -21.94 -8.63 32.15
CA GLN A 991 -21.04 -7.49 32.36
C GLN A 991 -21.78 -6.16 32.47
N PHE A 992 -22.95 -6.01 31.85
CA PHE A 992 -23.73 -4.76 31.85
C PHE A 992 -24.97 -4.80 32.76
N TYR A 993 -25.26 -5.92 33.42
CA TYR A 993 -26.34 -6.06 34.38
C TYR A 993 -26.26 -5.01 35.51
N GLY A 994 -27.30 -4.19 35.65
CA GLY A 994 -27.34 -3.08 36.60
C GLY A 994 -26.47 -1.86 36.23
N LYS A 995 -26.02 -1.75 34.98
CA LYS A 995 -25.28 -0.59 34.43
C LYS A 995 -26.11 0.18 33.40
N ASP A 996 -25.60 1.33 33.00
CA ASP A 996 -26.16 2.17 31.94
C ASP A 996 -25.94 1.53 30.55
N PRO A 997 -26.98 1.12 29.81
CA PRO A 997 -26.84 0.45 28.52
C PRO A 997 -26.19 1.35 27.45
N SER A 998 -26.24 2.68 27.59
CA SER A 998 -25.58 3.60 26.64
C SER A 998 -24.05 3.55 26.71
N THR A 999 -23.49 2.82 27.66
CA THR A 999 -22.04 2.55 27.77
C THR A 999 -21.62 1.23 27.12
N PHE A 1000 -22.56 0.46 26.57
CA PHE A 1000 -22.24 -0.75 25.80
C PHE A 1000 -21.63 -0.41 24.45
N VAL A 1001 -20.59 -1.15 24.06
CA VAL A 1001 -19.99 -1.12 22.73
C VAL A 1001 -19.78 -2.58 22.32
N PRO A 1002 -20.41 -3.07 21.24
CA PRO A 1002 -20.23 -4.44 20.80
C PRO A 1002 -18.76 -4.66 20.35
N PRO A 1003 -18.21 -5.86 20.56
CA PRO A 1003 -16.91 -6.21 19.99
C PRO A 1003 -16.97 -6.19 18.45
N PRO A 1004 -15.83 -6.06 17.76
CA PRO A 1004 -15.77 -6.33 16.33
C PRO A 1004 -16.04 -7.83 16.07
N SER A 1005 -16.81 -8.08 14.99
CA SER A 1005 -17.07 -9.40 14.40
C SER A 1005 -15.84 -9.97 13.71
#